data_AF-A0A667XMF5-F1
#
_entry.id   AF-A0A667XMF5-F1
#
_cell.length_a   1.000
_cell.length_b   1.000
_cell.length_c   1.000
_cell.angle_alpha   90.00
_cell.angle_beta   90.00
_cell.angle_gamma   90.00
#
_symmetry.space_group_name_H-M   'P 1'
#
loop_
_entity.id
_entity.type
_entity.pdbx_description
1 polymer ?
#
loop_
_entity_poly.entity_id
_entity_poly.type
_entity_poly.pdbx_seq_one_letter_code
_entity_poly.pdbx_strand_id
1 'polypeptide(L)'
;MILQACVEQRFDDPGEGVAVAKNSAFAEEFAFNIRTIFTNLESKIGEPSEIDQRDKYAGVCGLFVLHFHIFRTVDKKLYRALLDVCKKVPAVTLTANIIWFPDTFLVAKVPAAAKLMDKKSLQSIKAQRDTYLQQKAQTLTKDVQSYYVFVTSWMMKMEAILSKEQRSDKLSEDLSSRCNVFVQGILYAYSISTIIKTTMNMYMSMQRPMTKTSVKALCRLVELLKAVEHTFHRRSMVVADSVSHITQQLQSQALNTIGTAKKRVISDKKYSEQRLDVLSSLVMAENALNGPSTKERCLVVCLALSVGTQMKTFKDEELLALQLVLKKLDLISELRERVKLQCDCSFLYWHRAVFPIYLDDVYDNAVDAARLHYMFSALRDSVPTMLHAKHMESCDQLLESYDKEIMDVFNEHLLDKLCKEIEKDLRLSVHTHLKLDDRNPFKVGMKDLAHFFSLKPIRFFNRFIHIKAYVTHYLDKTFYNLTTVALHDWATYSEMRNLATQRYGLMMTEAHLPSQTLEQGLDVLEIMRNIHVFVSRYLYNLNNQVNFTYQFLRKKFYIFSQFMYDEHIKSRLIKDIRFFRETKDQTDQKYPFERAEKFNRGIRKLGLTPDGQSYLDQFRQLISQIGNAMGYVRMIRSGGLHCCSSAIRFVPDLEDIVNFEELVKEEGLSEETQKAASVLDSVLGDLTSNSAEGTEYFKMLVGVFAPEFRSAKNMHLRNFYMIVPPLTVNFVEHSISCKEKLNKKNKGGAAFTDDGFAMGVAYILKLLDQYLEFDSLHWFQAVREKYMKEMNAVVKEQNVQSTSQDEKLLQTMNLTQKRLDIYLQEFELLHFSLSSARIFFRADKTAAEETQEKKDKDEATKAGGSSDSSTPTEAASK
;
A
#
# COMPACT_ATOMS: atom_id res chain seq x y z
N MET A 1 14.57 -42.87 -36.98
CA MET A 1 14.63 -44.32 -37.27
C MET A 1 13.26 -44.93 -37.54
N ILE A 2 12.18 -44.56 -36.82
CA ILE A 2 10.83 -45.17 -37.00
C ILE A 2 10.32 -45.13 -38.45
N LEU A 3 10.23 -43.95 -39.08
CA LEU A 3 9.77 -43.86 -40.47
C LEU A 3 10.61 -44.70 -41.43
N GLN A 4 11.94 -44.71 -41.25
CA GLN A 4 12.82 -45.48 -42.12
C GLN A 4 12.55 -46.99 -41.97
N ALA A 5 12.39 -47.46 -40.74
CA ALA A 5 12.03 -48.85 -40.46
C ALA A 5 10.67 -49.24 -41.06
N CYS A 6 9.66 -48.35 -40.99
CA CYS A 6 8.36 -48.61 -41.60
C CYS A 6 8.42 -48.66 -43.13
N VAL A 7 9.23 -47.79 -43.74
CA VAL A 7 9.31 -47.65 -45.20
C VAL A 7 10.26 -48.68 -45.83
N GLU A 8 11.25 -49.17 -45.10
CA GLU A 8 12.20 -50.21 -45.52
C GLU A 8 11.82 -51.62 -45.05
N GLN A 9 10.63 -51.78 -44.45
CA GLN A 9 10.12 -53.09 -44.09
C GLN A 9 10.06 -54.00 -45.33
N ARG A 10 10.29 -55.31 -45.13
CA ARG A 10 10.08 -56.29 -46.19
C ARG A 10 8.59 -56.43 -46.45
N PHE A 11 8.13 -55.89 -47.59
CA PHE A 11 6.75 -56.01 -48.05
C PHE A 11 6.54 -57.21 -48.97
N ASP A 12 7.61 -57.74 -49.58
CA ASP A 12 7.58 -58.98 -50.35
C ASP A 12 8.05 -60.14 -49.46
N ASP A 13 7.22 -61.18 -49.33
CA ASP A 13 7.57 -62.43 -48.68
C ASP A 13 7.53 -63.59 -49.70
N PRO A 14 8.70 -64.01 -50.21
CA PRO A 14 8.79 -65.13 -51.13
C PRO A 14 8.36 -66.48 -50.51
N GLY A 15 8.41 -66.62 -49.19
CA GLY A 15 8.04 -67.84 -48.46
C GLY A 15 6.52 -68.04 -48.33
N GLU A 16 5.76 -66.95 -48.27
CA GLU A 16 4.29 -66.96 -48.22
C GLU A 16 3.63 -66.69 -49.59
N GLY A 17 4.43 -66.49 -50.65
CA GLY A 17 3.94 -66.20 -52.00
C GLY A 17 3.37 -64.79 -52.20
N VAL A 18 3.64 -63.87 -51.26
CA VAL A 18 3.12 -62.50 -51.27
C VAL A 18 4.11 -61.57 -51.97
N ALA A 19 3.76 -61.08 -53.16
CA ALA A 19 4.56 -60.14 -53.94
C ALA A 19 3.84 -58.79 -54.07
N VAL A 20 3.99 -57.92 -53.07
CA VAL A 20 3.32 -56.60 -53.02
C VAL A 20 3.93 -55.65 -54.04
N ALA A 21 5.26 -55.58 -54.17
CA ALA A 21 5.94 -54.63 -55.06
C ALA A 21 5.66 -54.87 -56.55
N LYS A 22 5.28 -56.10 -56.92
CA LYS A 22 4.94 -56.49 -58.30
C LYS A 22 3.45 -56.39 -58.62
N ASN A 23 2.59 -56.09 -57.64
CA ASN A 23 1.15 -56.00 -57.84
C ASN A 23 0.78 -54.63 -58.45
N SER A 24 0.62 -54.59 -59.77
CA SER A 24 0.30 -53.36 -60.51
C SER A 24 -1.08 -52.79 -60.17
N ALA A 25 -2.08 -53.65 -59.94
CA ALA A 25 -3.43 -53.21 -59.60
C ALA A 25 -3.45 -52.50 -58.25
N PHE A 26 -2.75 -53.06 -57.25
CA PHE A 26 -2.61 -52.42 -55.95
C PHE A 26 -1.83 -51.10 -56.03
N ALA A 27 -0.77 -51.03 -56.84
CA ALA A 27 -0.01 -49.80 -57.06
C ALA A 27 -0.88 -48.67 -57.64
N GLU A 28 -1.70 -48.98 -58.66
CA GLU A 28 -2.60 -48.01 -59.29
C GLU A 28 -3.68 -47.51 -58.34
N GLU A 29 -4.33 -48.43 -57.60
CA GLU A 29 -5.33 -48.08 -56.59
C GLU A 29 -4.74 -47.28 -55.43
N PHE A 30 -3.52 -47.62 -54.97
CA PHE A 30 -2.82 -46.84 -53.95
C PHE A 30 -2.57 -45.41 -54.45
N ALA A 31 -2.04 -45.25 -55.66
CA ALA A 31 -1.79 -43.94 -56.27
C ALA A 31 -3.08 -43.14 -56.49
N PHE A 32 -4.18 -43.80 -56.89
CA PHE A 32 -5.50 -43.19 -57.02
C PHE A 32 -6.01 -42.65 -55.67
N ASN A 33 -5.90 -43.45 -54.60
CA ASN A 33 -6.30 -43.03 -53.26
C ASN A 33 -5.47 -41.84 -52.75
N ILE A 34 -4.14 -41.84 -52.93
CA ILE A 34 -3.31 -40.67 -52.56
C ILE A 34 -3.79 -39.42 -53.30
N ARG A 35 -4.05 -39.51 -54.62
CA ARG A 35 -4.52 -38.38 -55.43
C ARG A 35 -5.85 -37.84 -54.92
N THR A 36 -6.81 -38.72 -54.68
CA THR A 36 -8.14 -38.34 -54.16
C THR A 36 -8.06 -37.67 -52.79
N ILE A 37 -7.25 -38.22 -51.87
CA ILE A 37 -7.02 -37.62 -50.55
C ILE A 37 -6.36 -36.23 -50.71
N PHE A 38 -5.35 -36.11 -51.56
CA PHE A 38 -4.64 -34.86 -51.79
C PHE A 38 -5.56 -33.78 -52.39
N THR A 39 -6.38 -34.09 -53.40
CA THR A 39 -7.32 -33.12 -54.00
C THR A 39 -8.33 -32.59 -52.97
N ASN A 40 -8.83 -33.45 -52.08
CA ASN A 40 -9.72 -33.05 -51.00
C ASN A 40 -9.04 -32.17 -49.94
N LEU A 41 -7.73 -32.33 -49.74
CA LEU A 41 -6.94 -31.51 -48.81
C LEU A 41 -6.55 -30.17 -49.43
N GLU A 42 -6.04 -30.17 -50.66
CA GLU A 42 -5.52 -29.00 -51.37
C GLU A 42 -6.58 -27.90 -51.52
N SER A 43 -7.84 -28.29 -51.72
CA SER A 43 -8.97 -27.36 -51.84
C SER A 43 -9.27 -26.56 -50.57
N LYS A 44 -8.82 -27.03 -49.39
CA LYS A 44 -9.12 -26.39 -48.09
C LYS A 44 -7.89 -25.86 -47.36
N ILE A 45 -6.70 -26.29 -47.77
CA ILE A 45 -5.46 -25.93 -47.07
C ILE A 45 -5.18 -24.43 -47.22
N GLY A 46 -4.99 -23.76 -46.08
CA GLY A 46 -4.81 -22.31 -46.03
C GLY A 46 -6.11 -21.48 -46.15
N GLU A 47 -7.28 -22.10 -46.19
CA GLU A 47 -8.56 -21.39 -46.09
C GLU A 47 -9.00 -21.18 -44.62
N PRO A 48 -9.88 -20.21 -44.31
CA PRO A 48 -10.44 -20.05 -42.97
C PRO A 48 -11.26 -21.24 -42.45
N SER A 49 -11.60 -22.19 -43.34
CA SER A 49 -12.36 -23.41 -43.01
C SER A 49 -11.47 -24.61 -42.62
N GLU A 50 -10.17 -24.37 -42.45
CA GLU A 50 -9.16 -25.36 -42.06
C GLU A 50 -9.34 -25.81 -40.59
N ILE A 51 -9.13 -27.11 -40.32
CA ILE A 51 -9.32 -27.77 -39.01
C ILE A 51 -8.21 -28.79 -38.72
N ASP A 52 -7.84 -29.63 -39.68
CA ASP A 52 -6.83 -30.71 -39.51
C ASP A 52 -6.05 -31.03 -40.79
N GLN A 53 -6.22 -30.20 -41.83
CA GLN A 53 -5.69 -30.47 -43.17
C GLN A 53 -4.16 -30.43 -43.21
N ARG A 54 -3.51 -29.65 -42.33
CA ARG A 54 -2.03 -29.60 -42.25
C ARG A 54 -1.42 -30.88 -41.72
N ASP A 55 -2.05 -31.49 -40.72
CA ASP A 55 -1.60 -32.77 -40.16
C ASP A 55 -1.80 -33.90 -41.17
N LYS A 56 -2.97 -33.92 -41.83
CA LYS A 56 -3.25 -34.85 -42.93
C LYS A 56 -2.30 -34.68 -44.11
N TYR A 57 -1.89 -33.45 -44.42
CA TYR A 57 -0.93 -33.17 -45.47
C TYR A 57 0.44 -33.81 -45.18
N ALA A 58 0.93 -33.74 -43.93
CA ALA A 58 2.13 -34.48 -43.53
C ALA A 58 1.98 -36.00 -43.72
N GLY A 59 0.80 -36.55 -43.39
CA GLY A 59 0.46 -37.94 -43.65
C GLY A 59 0.48 -38.31 -45.14
N VAL A 60 -0.09 -37.47 -46.01
CA VAL A 60 -0.08 -37.67 -47.47
C VAL A 60 1.34 -37.67 -48.04
N CYS A 61 2.21 -36.76 -47.59
CA CYS A 61 3.62 -36.79 -47.97
C CYS A 61 4.30 -38.10 -47.51
N GLY A 62 3.97 -38.60 -46.32
CA GLY A 62 4.44 -39.91 -45.84
C GLY A 62 3.96 -41.08 -46.72
N LEU A 63 2.67 -41.11 -47.07
CA LEU A 63 2.09 -42.13 -47.95
C LEU A 63 2.69 -42.09 -49.36
N PHE A 64 2.98 -40.90 -49.89
CA PHE A 64 3.65 -40.73 -51.17
C PHE A 64 5.09 -41.31 -51.14
N VAL A 65 5.83 -41.07 -50.06
CA VAL A 65 7.17 -41.65 -49.86
C VAL A 65 7.11 -43.17 -49.75
N LEU A 66 6.11 -43.71 -49.02
CA LEU A 66 5.89 -45.15 -48.89
C LEU A 66 5.59 -45.79 -50.24
N HIS A 67 4.67 -45.22 -51.02
CA HIS A 67 4.35 -45.67 -52.38
C HIS A 67 5.61 -45.71 -53.26
N PHE A 68 6.46 -44.68 -53.21
CA PHE A 68 7.72 -44.67 -53.95
C PHE A 68 8.68 -45.78 -53.50
N HIS A 69 8.77 -46.11 -52.22
CA HIS A 69 9.69 -47.15 -51.74
C HIS A 69 9.22 -48.56 -52.10
N ILE A 70 7.91 -48.82 -52.06
CA ILE A 70 7.33 -50.12 -52.41
C ILE A 70 7.43 -50.37 -53.92
N PHE A 71 6.94 -49.43 -54.76
CA PHE A 71 6.78 -49.67 -56.20
C PHE A 71 7.89 -49.07 -57.07
N ARG A 72 8.76 -48.22 -56.51
CA ARG A 72 9.83 -47.50 -57.24
C ARG A 72 9.34 -46.64 -58.41
N THR A 73 8.05 -46.29 -58.43
CA THR A 73 7.41 -45.41 -59.41
C THR A 73 7.22 -43.99 -58.84
N VAL A 74 7.32 -42.98 -59.70
CA VAL A 74 7.19 -41.55 -59.31
C VAL A 74 6.14 -40.85 -60.16
N ASP A 75 5.06 -40.37 -59.53
CA ASP A 75 4.11 -39.45 -60.16
C ASP A 75 4.68 -38.02 -60.10
N LYS A 76 5.23 -37.55 -61.24
CA LYS A 76 5.84 -36.22 -61.35
C LYS A 76 4.83 -35.08 -61.18
N LYS A 77 3.56 -35.28 -61.57
CA LYS A 77 2.52 -34.23 -61.45
C LYS A 77 2.15 -34.05 -59.99
N LEU A 78 1.90 -35.15 -59.30
CA LEU A 78 1.59 -35.14 -57.87
C LEU A 78 2.76 -34.60 -57.04
N TYR A 79 4.00 -34.98 -57.35
CA TYR A 79 5.18 -34.45 -56.65
C TYR A 79 5.30 -32.93 -56.75
N ARG A 80 5.05 -32.34 -57.94
CA ARG A 80 5.04 -30.88 -58.11
C ARG A 80 3.90 -30.24 -57.33
N ALA A 81 2.70 -30.82 -57.38
CA ALA A 81 1.55 -30.30 -56.65
C ALA A 81 1.78 -30.30 -55.12
N LEU A 82 2.40 -31.35 -54.57
CA LEU A 82 2.82 -31.40 -53.17
C LEU A 82 3.80 -30.26 -52.84
N LEU A 83 4.79 -30.00 -53.69
CA LEU A 83 5.72 -28.89 -53.47
C LEU A 83 5.05 -27.52 -53.63
N ASP A 84 4.06 -27.37 -54.51
CA ASP A 84 3.31 -26.12 -54.68
C ASP A 84 2.48 -25.76 -53.43
N VAL A 85 2.01 -26.74 -52.66
CA VAL A 85 1.36 -26.50 -51.36
C VAL A 85 2.31 -25.80 -50.37
N CYS A 86 3.63 -26.01 -50.48
CA CYS A 86 4.62 -25.33 -49.65
C CYS A 86 4.62 -23.81 -49.84
N LYS A 87 4.07 -23.30 -50.95
CA LYS A 87 3.87 -21.86 -51.18
C LYS A 87 2.80 -21.27 -50.26
N LYS A 88 1.77 -22.07 -49.92
CA LYS A 88 0.68 -21.68 -49.00
C LYS A 88 1.03 -22.00 -47.55
N VAL A 89 1.58 -23.19 -47.31
CA VAL A 89 1.94 -23.70 -45.99
C VAL A 89 3.43 -24.07 -45.99
N PRO A 90 4.32 -23.12 -45.65
CA PRO A 90 5.77 -23.32 -45.76
C PRO A 90 6.33 -24.32 -44.73
N ALA A 91 5.59 -24.55 -43.65
CA ALA A 91 5.98 -25.43 -42.57
C ALA A 91 4.76 -25.91 -41.79
N VAL A 92 4.86 -27.10 -41.19
CA VAL A 92 3.84 -27.68 -40.31
C VAL A 92 4.47 -27.96 -38.96
N THR A 93 3.81 -27.54 -37.88
CA THR A 93 4.26 -27.88 -36.52
C THR A 93 3.73 -29.27 -36.18
N LEU A 94 4.61 -30.25 -35.97
CA LEU A 94 4.19 -31.62 -35.64
C LEU A 94 3.85 -31.77 -34.15
N THR A 95 4.74 -31.27 -33.29
CA THR A 95 4.54 -31.30 -31.84
C THR A 95 5.41 -30.25 -31.18
N ALA A 96 4.87 -29.51 -30.21
CA ALA A 96 5.59 -28.48 -29.46
C ALA A 96 6.42 -27.52 -30.36
N ASN A 97 7.75 -27.57 -30.24
CA ASN A 97 8.71 -26.77 -31.01
C ASN A 97 9.23 -27.47 -32.29
N ILE A 98 8.81 -28.71 -32.55
CA ILE A 98 9.27 -29.50 -33.69
C ILE A 98 8.50 -29.08 -34.93
N ILE A 99 9.20 -28.37 -35.81
CA ILE A 99 8.69 -27.96 -37.10
C ILE A 99 9.16 -28.92 -38.20
N TRP A 100 8.25 -29.26 -39.09
CA TRP A 100 8.50 -30.12 -40.24
C TRP A 100 8.34 -29.31 -41.54
N PHE A 101 9.34 -29.46 -42.40
CA PHE A 101 9.43 -28.76 -43.68
C PHE A 101 9.18 -29.75 -44.83
N PRO A 102 8.00 -29.68 -45.49
CA PRO A 102 7.60 -30.69 -46.47
C PRO A 102 8.57 -30.80 -47.65
N ASP A 103 9.10 -29.69 -48.15
CA ASP A 103 10.05 -29.67 -49.26
C ASP A 103 11.38 -30.34 -48.90
N THR A 104 11.93 -30.09 -47.71
CA THR A 104 13.18 -30.76 -47.28
C THR A 104 12.98 -32.26 -47.12
N PHE A 105 11.82 -32.66 -46.62
CA PHE A 105 11.46 -34.05 -46.43
C PHE A 105 11.32 -34.79 -47.77
N LEU A 106 10.53 -34.24 -48.69
CA LEU A 106 10.30 -34.83 -50.01
C LEU A 106 11.59 -34.93 -50.83
N VAL A 107 12.44 -33.89 -50.81
CA VAL A 107 13.73 -33.91 -51.51
C VAL A 107 14.68 -34.96 -50.94
N ALA A 108 14.72 -35.11 -49.61
CA ALA A 108 15.59 -36.08 -48.96
C ALA A 108 15.11 -37.53 -49.15
N LYS A 109 13.80 -37.77 -49.14
CA LYS A 109 13.23 -39.12 -49.18
C LYS A 109 12.89 -39.63 -50.58
N VAL A 110 12.77 -38.75 -51.56
CA VAL A 110 12.57 -39.15 -52.97
C VAL A 110 13.60 -38.45 -53.88
N PRO A 111 14.91 -38.80 -53.78
CA PRO A 111 15.96 -38.14 -54.57
C PRO A 111 15.77 -38.28 -56.08
N ALA A 112 15.16 -39.40 -56.52
CA ALA A 112 14.85 -39.64 -57.94
C ALA A 112 13.86 -38.61 -58.50
N ALA A 113 12.86 -38.20 -57.71
CA ALA A 113 11.92 -37.13 -58.08
C ALA A 113 12.58 -35.75 -58.00
N ALA A 114 13.44 -35.52 -57.00
CA ALA A 114 14.17 -34.26 -56.84
C ALA A 114 15.13 -33.97 -58.01
N LYS A 115 15.81 -34.99 -58.57
CA LYS A 115 16.68 -34.85 -59.76
C LYS A 115 15.93 -34.44 -61.03
N LEU A 116 14.61 -34.70 -61.07
CA LEU A 116 13.75 -34.35 -62.20
C LEU A 116 13.25 -32.90 -62.14
N MET A 117 13.57 -32.16 -61.07
CA MET A 117 13.26 -30.74 -60.91
C MET A 117 14.50 -29.86 -61.13
N ASP A 118 14.26 -28.63 -61.57
CA ASP A 118 15.31 -27.63 -61.73
C ASP A 118 15.81 -27.13 -60.36
N LYS A 119 17.13 -27.00 -60.21
CA LYS A 119 17.77 -26.54 -58.96
C LYS A 119 17.28 -25.14 -58.55
N LYS A 120 16.87 -24.29 -59.49
CA LYS A 120 16.33 -22.95 -59.25
C LYS A 120 14.97 -23.01 -58.53
N SER A 121 14.05 -23.86 -58.96
CA SER A 121 12.76 -24.06 -58.26
C SER A 121 12.93 -24.51 -56.80
N LEU A 122 13.87 -25.43 -56.54
CA LEU A 122 14.13 -25.89 -55.17
C LEU A 122 14.77 -24.81 -54.28
N GLN A 123 15.61 -23.94 -54.85
CA GLN A 123 16.15 -22.77 -54.14
C GLN A 123 15.10 -21.69 -53.89
N SER A 124 14.18 -21.49 -54.85
CA SER A 124 13.06 -20.55 -54.74
C SER A 124 12.15 -20.89 -53.55
N ILE A 125 11.82 -22.18 -53.36
CA ILE A 125 11.00 -22.63 -52.21
C ILE A 125 11.67 -22.30 -50.87
N LYS A 126 13.00 -22.41 -50.78
CA LYS A 126 13.73 -22.02 -49.57
C LYS A 126 13.69 -20.51 -49.33
N ALA A 127 13.93 -19.71 -50.37
CA ALA A 127 13.86 -18.24 -50.29
C ALA A 127 12.45 -17.76 -49.92
N GLN A 128 11.42 -18.46 -50.37
CA GLN A 128 10.03 -18.15 -50.11
C GLN A 128 9.67 -18.28 -48.61
N ARG A 129 10.41 -19.07 -47.82
CA ARG A 129 10.22 -19.13 -46.37
C ARG A 129 10.63 -17.83 -45.68
N ASP A 130 11.77 -17.26 -46.07
CA ASP A 130 12.21 -15.96 -45.56
C ASP A 130 11.21 -14.87 -45.97
N THR A 131 10.72 -14.90 -47.22
CA THR A 131 9.68 -13.98 -47.70
C THR A 131 8.38 -14.13 -46.91
N TYR A 132 7.94 -15.36 -46.64
CA TYR A 132 6.73 -15.63 -45.85
C TYR A 132 6.86 -15.05 -44.44
N LEU A 133 8.00 -15.26 -43.76
CA LEU A 133 8.23 -14.76 -42.41
C LEU A 133 8.25 -13.22 -42.38
N GLN A 134 8.87 -12.58 -43.39
CA GLN A 134 8.86 -11.12 -43.53
C GLN A 134 7.45 -10.56 -43.76
N GLN A 135 6.67 -11.17 -44.65
CA GLN A 135 5.27 -10.79 -44.91
C GLN A 135 4.40 -11.01 -43.68
N LYS A 136 4.61 -12.11 -42.95
CA LYS A 136 3.89 -12.38 -41.70
C LYS A 136 4.23 -11.39 -40.61
N ALA A 137 5.49 -10.99 -40.47
CA ALA A 137 5.89 -9.95 -39.51
C ALA A 137 5.13 -8.62 -39.73
N GLN A 138 4.88 -8.25 -40.99
CA GLN A 138 4.16 -7.02 -41.36
C GLN A 138 2.64 -7.15 -41.19
N THR A 139 2.07 -8.32 -41.46
CA THR A 139 0.61 -8.54 -41.43
C THR A 139 0.08 -8.92 -40.05
N LEU A 140 0.94 -9.38 -39.13
CA LEU A 140 0.54 -9.92 -37.84
C LEU A 140 -0.32 -8.97 -37.00
N THR A 141 0.01 -7.66 -36.97
CA THR A 141 -0.79 -6.67 -36.22
C THR A 141 -2.20 -6.52 -36.80
N LYS A 142 -2.34 -6.61 -38.13
CA LYS A 142 -3.64 -6.59 -38.82
C LYS A 142 -4.42 -7.88 -38.55
N ASP A 143 -3.73 -9.03 -38.53
CA ASP A 143 -4.32 -10.32 -38.17
C ASP A 143 -4.89 -10.25 -36.73
N VAL A 144 -4.13 -9.70 -35.76
CA VAL A 144 -4.59 -9.49 -34.38
C VAL A 144 -5.86 -8.66 -34.32
N GLN A 145 -5.89 -7.50 -35.00
CA GLN A 145 -7.08 -6.63 -35.01
C GLN A 145 -8.31 -7.34 -35.60
N SER A 146 -8.12 -8.09 -36.69
CA SER A 146 -9.20 -8.83 -37.34
C SER A 146 -9.76 -9.92 -36.42
N TYR A 147 -8.89 -10.75 -35.85
CA TYR A 147 -9.29 -11.82 -34.93
C TYR A 147 -9.85 -11.28 -33.61
N TYR A 148 -9.37 -10.13 -33.13
CA TYR A 148 -9.96 -9.47 -31.97
C TYR A 148 -11.44 -9.18 -32.19
N VAL A 149 -11.79 -8.57 -33.33
CA VAL A 149 -13.19 -8.29 -33.70
C VAL A 149 -13.99 -9.59 -33.91
N PHE A 150 -13.40 -10.58 -34.59
CA PHE A 150 -14.09 -11.86 -34.84
C PHE A 150 -14.38 -12.63 -33.55
N VAL A 151 -13.40 -12.76 -32.66
CA VAL A 151 -13.53 -13.48 -31.39
C VAL A 151 -14.47 -12.74 -30.45
N THR A 152 -14.34 -11.43 -30.29
CA THR A 152 -15.25 -10.66 -29.42
C THR A 152 -16.69 -10.70 -29.93
N SER A 153 -16.92 -10.54 -31.24
CA SER A 153 -18.25 -10.71 -31.84
C SER A 153 -18.80 -12.12 -31.64
N TRP A 154 -17.95 -13.14 -31.79
CA TRP A 154 -18.33 -14.54 -31.54
C TRP A 154 -18.67 -14.80 -30.07
N MET A 155 -17.89 -14.28 -29.12
CA MET A 155 -18.18 -14.40 -27.69
C MET A 155 -19.54 -13.78 -27.35
N MET A 156 -19.86 -12.61 -27.91
CA MET A 156 -21.17 -11.98 -27.73
C MET A 156 -22.31 -12.82 -28.34
N LYS A 157 -22.11 -13.41 -29.52
CA LYS A 157 -23.08 -14.33 -30.13
C LYS A 157 -23.29 -15.58 -29.28
N MET A 158 -22.20 -16.16 -28.77
CA MET A 158 -22.22 -17.32 -27.89
C MET A 158 -23.01 -17.03 -26.61
N GLU A 159 -22.75 -15.89 -25.96
CA GLU A 159 -23.51 -15.48 -24.77
C GLU A 159 -24.98 -15.21 -25.10
N ALA A 160 -25.28 -14.54 -26.22
CA ALA A 160 -26.66 -14.22 -26.60
C ALA A 160 -27.50 -15.46 -26.96
N ILE A 161 -26.93 -16.43 -27.68
CA ILE A 161 -27.65 -17.65 -28.09
C ILE A 161 -27.88 -18.56 -26.89
N LEU A 162 -26.90 -18.69 -26.00
CA LEU A 162 -27.01 -19.56 -24.82
C LEU A 162 -27.83 -18.94 -23.69
N SER A 163 -28.15 -17.64 -23.76
CA SER A 163 -29.02 -16.96 -22.78
C SER A 163 -30.49 -16.89 -23.20
N LYS A 164 -30.84 -17.31 -24.43
CA LYS A 164 -32.24 -17.33 -24.88
C LYS A 164 -32.97 -18.55 -24.32
N GLU A 165 -34.11 -18.32 -23.69
CA GLU A 165 -35.05 -19.39 -23.34
C GLU A 165 -35.53 -20.12 -24.60
N GLN A 166 -35.56 -21.46 -24.55
CA GLN A 166 -36.00 -22.31 -25.65
C GLN A 166 -37.48 -22.05 -25.95
N ARG A 167 -37.77 -21.33 -27.05
CA ARG A 167 -39.11 -21.27 -27.62
C ARG A 167 -39.32 -22.49 -28.53
N SER A 168 -40.32 -23.29 -28.21
CA SER A 168 -40.66 -24.59 -28.83
C SER A 168 -40.68 -24.55 -30.37
N ASP A 169 -41.18 -23.45 -30.95
CA ASP A 169 -41.60 -23.42 -32.36
C ASP A 169 -40.44 -23.31 -33.37
N LYS A 170 -39.20 -23.11 -32.91
CA LYS A 170 -38.00 -22.97 -33.78
C LYS A 170 -36.78 -23.79 -33.33
N LEU A 171 -37.01 -24.92 -32.65
CA LEU A 171 -35.93 -25.74 -32.07
C LEU A 171 -34.88 -26.19 -33.11
N SER A 172 -35.29 -26.62 -34.31
CA SER A 172 -34.38 -27.10 -35.36
C SER A 172 -33.46 -25.99 -35.91
N GLU A 173 -34.00 -24.78 -36.11
CA GLU A 173 -33.23 -23.61 -36.55
C GLU A 173 -32.26 -23.14 -35.45
N ASP A 174 -32.71 -23.15 -34.20
CA ASP A 174 -31.88 -22.76 -33.05
C ASP A 174 -30.70 -23.73 -32.85
N LEU A 175 -30.95 -25.04 -32.92
CA LEU A 175 -29.89 -26.06 -32.83
C LEU A 175 -28.88 -25.95 -33.99
N SER A 176 -29.35 -25.69 -35.21
CA SER A 176 -28.46 -25.45 -36.36
C SER A 176 -27.61 -24.18 -36.17
N SER A 177 -28.21 -23.11 -35.64
CA SER A 177 -27.49 -21.88 -35.29
C SER A 177 -26.42 -22.13 -34.22
N ARG A 178 -26.77 -22.82 -33.13
CA ARG A 178 -25.83 -23.23 -32.06
C ARG A 178 -24.68 -24.07 -32.61
N CYS A 179 -24.98 -25.07 -33.46
CA CYS A 179 -23.97 -25.89 -34.11
C CYS A 179 -22.98 -25.05 -34.92
N ASN A 180 -23.47 -24.10 -35.71
CA ASN A 180 -22.60 -23.24 -36.52
C ASN A 180 -21.71 -22.34 -35.66
N VAL A 181 -22.22 -21.81 -34.53
CA VAL A 181 -21.43 -21.00 -33.59
C VAL A 181 -20.36 -21.83 -32.89
N PHE A 182 -20.65 -23.08 -32.50
CA PHE A 182 -19.65 -23.97 -31.90
C PHE A 182 -18.53 -24.30 -32.90
N VAL A 183 -18.90 -24.65 -34.14
CA VAL A 183 -17.92 -24.92 -35.21
C VAL A 183 -17.10 -23.68 -35.53
N GLN A 184 -17.71 -22.50 -35.58
CA GLN A 184 -17.01 -21.23 -35.81
C GLN A 184 -15.97 -20.95 -34.72
N GLY A 185 -16.28 -21.22 -33.46
CA GLY A 185 -15.33 -21.08 -32.35
C GLY A 185 -14.11 -21.99 -32.51
N ILE A 186 -14.31 -23.24 -32.93
CA ILE A 186 -13.21 -24.18 -33.21
C ILE A 186 -12.35 -23.69 -34.39
N LEU A 187 -12.97 -23.19 -35.46
CA LEU A 187 -12.24 -22.67 -36.63
C LEU A 187 -11.37 -21.46 -36.28
N TYR A 188 -11.89 -20.55 -35.45
CA TYR A 188 -11.11 -19.42 -34.94
C TYR A 188 -9.96 -19.88 -34.05
N ALA A 189 -10.21 -20.81 -33.12
CA ALA A 189 -9.15 -21.39 -32.28
C ALA A 189 -8.05 -22.06 -33.13
N TYR A 190 -8.42 -22.88 -34.10
CA TYR A 190 -7.47 -23.55 -35.00
C TYR A 190 -6.63 -22.54 -35.79
N SER A 191 -7.29 -21.53 -36.39
CA SER A 191 -6.61 -20.52 -37.20
C SER A 191 -5.61 -19.71 -36.38
N ILE A 192 -6.02 -19.25 -35.18
CA ILE A 192 -5.16 -18.51 -34.26
C ILE A 192 -4.00 -19.39 -33.77
N SER A 193 -4.27 -20.60 -33.31
CA SER A 193 -3.28 -21.57 -32.83
C SER A 193 -2.22 -21.86 -33.90
N THR A 194 -2.67 -22.05 -35.15
CA THR A 194 -1.79 -22.30 -36.28
C THR A 194 -0.91 -21.10 -36.63
N ILE A 195 -1.45 -19.88 -36.60
CA ILE A 195 -0.67 -18.65 -36.80
C ILE A 195 0.41 -18.54 -35.73
N ILE A 196 0.08 -18.76 -34.46
CA ILE A 196 1.03 -18.64 -33.35
C ILE A 196 2.13 -19.71 -33.47
N LYS A 197 1.74 -21.00 -33.53
CA LYS A 197 2.66 -22.15 -33.56
C LYS A 197 3.59 -22.07 -34.77
N THR A 198 3.06 -21.85 -35.96
CA THR A 198 3.86 -21.77 -37.20
C THR A 198 4.83 -20.59 -37.15
N THR A 199 4.38 -19.41 -36.71
CA THR A 199 5.21 -18.20 -36.70
C THR A 199 6.33 -18.31 -35.66
N MET A 200 6.02 -18.66 -34.41
CA MET A 200 7.03 -18.79 -33.34
C MET A 200 8.06 -19.87 -33.65
N ASN A 201 7.61 -21.06 -34.09
CA ASN A 201 8.51 -22.15 -34.42
C ASN A 201 9.37 -21.85 -35.66
N MET A 202 8.86 -21.11 -36.65
CA MET A 202 9.67 -20.67 -37.79
C MET A 202 10.77 -19.69 -37.36
N TYR A 203 10.47 -18.70 -36.51
CA TYR A 203 11.50 -17.79 -35.98
C TYR A 203 12.61 -18.55 -35.24
N MET A 204 12.23 -19.51 -34.40
CA MET A 204 13.19 -20.35 -33.66
C MET A 204 14.01 -21.25 -34.59
N SER A 205 13.37 -21.96 -35.52
CA SER A 205 14.05 -22.89 -36.44
C SER A 205 14.94 -22.19 -37.46
N MET A 206 14.57 -20.98 -37.89
CA MET A 206 15.37 -20.17 -38.82
C MET A 206 16.40 -19.29 -38.11
N GLN A 207 16.45 -19.32 -36.77
CA GLN A 207 17.33 -18.51 -35.93
C GLN A 207 17.24 -17.01 -36.26
N ARG A 208 16.03 -16.51 -36.53
CA ARG A 208 15.75 -15.10 -36.81
C ARG A 208 15.21 -14.42 -35.55
N PRO A 209 15.67 -13.22 -35.20
CA PRO A 209 15.12 -12.49 -34.06
C PRO A 209 13.70 -12.00 -34.33
N MET A 210 12.83 -12.07 -33.32
CA MET A 210 11.50 -11.47 -33.35
C MET A 210 11.57 -10.01 -32.90
N THR A 211 10.82 -9.12 -33.56
CA THR A 211 10.68 -7.74 -33.08
C THR A 211 9.76 -7.67 -31.86
N LYS A 212 9.95 -6.69 -30.97
CA LYS A 212 9.07 -6.48 -29.81
C LYS A 212 7.60 -6.36 -30.22
N THR A 213 7.32 -5.68 -31.33
CA THR A 213 5.97 -5.52 -31.88
C THR A 213 5.36 -6.86 -32.28
N SER A 214 6.14 -7.72 -32.96
CA SER A 214 5.68 -9.08 -33.32
C SER A 214 5.43 -9.94 -32.09
N VAL A 215 6.29 -9.86 -31.06
CA VAL A 215 6.09 -10.60 -29.80
C VAL A 215 4.81 -10.16 -29.10
N LYS A 216 4.59 -8.84 -28.96
CA LYS A 216 3.35 -8.29 -28.38
C LYS A 216 2.12 -8.78 -29.13
N ALA A 217 2.13 -8.71 -30.46
CA ALA A 217 1.05 -9.19 -31.31
C ALA A 217 0.78 -10.69 -31.15
N LEU A 218 1.82 -11.53 -31.11
CA LEU A 218 1.68 -12.97 -30.84
C LEU A 218 1.10 -13.24 -29.44
N CYS A 219 1.52 -12.50 -28.42
CA CYS A 219 0.95 -12.64 -27.07
C CYS A 219 -0.53 -12.26 -27.04
N ARG A 220 -0.96 -11.23 -27.79
CA ARG A 220 -2.39 -10.91 -27.96
C ARG A 220 -3.17 -12.04 -28.64
N LEU A 221 -2.58 -12.73 -29.61
CA LEU A 221 -3.22 -13.92 -30.21
C LEU A 221 -3.36 -15.06 -29.20
N VAL A 222 -2.36 -15.28 -28.33
CA VAL A 222 -2.44 -16.27 -27.24
C VAL A 222 -3.58 -15.93 -26.27
N GLU A 223 -3.73 -14.66 -25.90
CA GLU A 223 -4.84 -14.19 -25.06
C GLU A 223 -6.19 -14.48 -25.71
N LEU A 224 -6.34 -14.17 -27.01
CA LEU A 224 -7.57 -14.44 -27.76
C LEU A 224 -7.88 -15.94 -27.85
N LEU A 225 -6.87 -16.79 -28.04
CA LEU A 225 -7.04 -18.24 -28.06
C LEU A 225 -7.59 -18.76 -26.72
N LYS A 226 -7.03 -18.27 -25.61
CA LYS A 226 -7.50 -18.60 -24.26
C LYS A 226 -8.85 -17.97 -23.91
N ALA A 227 -9.19 -16.82 -24.49
CA ALA A 227 -10.54 -16.26 -24.38
C ALA A 227 -11.59 -17.18 -25.02
N VAL A 228 -11.28 -17.79 -26.17
CA VAL A 228 -12.17 -18.79 -26.82
C VAL A 228 -12.37 -20.00 -25.90
N GLU A 229 -11.30 -20.58 -25.35
CA GLU A 229 -11.39 -21.70 -24.41
C GLU A 229 -12.22 -21.35 -23.17
N HIS A 230 -11.94 -20.21 -22.55
CA HIS A 230 -12.65 -19.76 -21.35
C HIS A 230 -14.15 -19.52 -21.61
N THR A 231 -14.52 -19.06 -22.81
CA THR A 231 -15.92 -18.88 -23.20
C THR A 231 -16.67 -20.21 -23.26
N PHE A 232 -16.05 -21.26 -23.84
CA PHE A 232 -16.60 -22.61 -23.80
C PHE A 232 -16.69 -23.16 -22.37
N HIS A 233 -15.67 -22.91 -21.54
CA HIS A 233 -15.64 -23.38 -20.16
C HIS A 233 -16.74 -22.72 -19.30
N ARG A 234 -16.91 -21.39 -19.41
CA ARG A 234 -17.91 -20.60 -18.65
C ARG A 234 -19.34 -21.11 -18.86
N ARG A 235 -19.67 -21.59 -20.07
CA ARG A 235 -20.99 -22.12 -20.43
C ARG A 235 -21.00 -23.64 -20.61
N SER A 236 -20.04 -24.35 -20.04
CA SER A 236 -19.84 -25.80 -20.22
C SER A 236 -21.09 -26.64 -20.00
N MET A 237 -21.91 -26.33 -18.99
CA MET A 237 -23.17 -27.03 -18.73
C MET A 237 -24.17 -26.92 -19.89
N VAL A 238 -24.40 -25.70 -20.39
CA VAL A 238 -25.34 -25.45 -21.51
C VAL A 238 -24.79 -25.99 -22.83
N VAL A 239 -23.47 -25.93 -23.00
CA VAL A 239 -22.79 -26.52 -24.17
C VAL A 239 -22.96 -28.04 -24.17
N ALA A 240 -22.75 -28.71 -23.04
CA ALA A 240 -22.89 -30.17 -22.92
C ALA A 240 -24.31 -30.65 -23.23
N ASP A 241 -25.32 -29.93 -22.72
CA ASP A 241 -26.72 -30.19 -23.03
C ASP A 241 -27.04 -29.99 -24.53
N SER A 242 -26.60 -28.86 -25.09
CA SER A 242 -26.82 -28.54 -26.51
C SER A 242 -26.14 -29.54 -27.46
N VAL A 243 -24.96 -30.05 -27.11
CA VAL A 243 -24.22 -31.05 -27.93
C VAL A 243 -25.05 -32.31 -28.14
N SER A 244 -25.76 -32.79 -27.12
CA SER A 244 -26.59 -34.00 -27.23
C SER A 244 -27.72 -33.82 -28.25
N HIS A 245 -28.43 -32.68 -28.18
CA HIS A 245 -29.51 -32.35 -29.11
C HIS A 245 -29.03 -32.10 -30.54
N ILE A 246 -27.90 -31.39 -30.70
CA ILE A 246 -27.29 -31.15 -32.02
C ILE A 246 -26.86 -32.47 -32.67
N THR A 247 -26.25 -33.37 -31.88
CA THR A 247 -25.82 -34.69 -32.37
C THR A 247 -27.01 -35.49 -32.90
N GLN A 248 -28.12 -35.53 -32.16
CA GLN A 248 -29.34 -36.22 -32.59
C GLN A 248 -29.94 -35.63 -33.87
N GLN A 249 -29.96 -34.29 -34.00
CA GLN A 249 -30.45 -33.61 -35.20
C GLN A 249 -29.58 -33.95 -36.43
N LEU A 250 -28.26 -33.89 -36.29
CA LEU A 250 -27.32 -34.22 -37.37
C LEU A 250 -27.40 -35.70 -37.76
N GLN A 251 -27.55 -36.62 -36.79
CA GLN A 251 -27.77 -38.04 -37.05
C GLN A 251 -29.07 -38.26 -37.85
N SER A 252 -30.17 -37.61 -37.47
CA SER A 252 -31.43 -37.70 -38.21
C SER A 252 -31.30 -37.23 -39.66
N GLN A 253 -30.58 -36.12 -39.89
CA GLN A 253 -30.30 -35.62 -41.25
C GLN A 253 -29.49 -36.65 -42.06
N ALA A 254 -28.42 -37.21 -41.48
CA ALA A 254 -27.60 -38.22 -42.15
C ALA A 254 -28.38 -39.50 -42.48
N LEU A 255 -29.20 -39.98 -41.52
CA LEU A 255 -30.06 -41.16 -41.68
C LEU A 255 -31.09 -40.97 -42.80
N ASN A 256 -31.69 -39.78 -42.92
CA ASN A 256 -32.64 -39.48 -43.99
C ASN A 256 -31.99 -39.55 -45.38
N THR A 257 -30.78 -39.01 -45.53
CA THR A 257 -30.04 -39.07 -46.80
C THR A 257 -29.63 -40.51 -47.15
N ILE A 258 -29.13 -41.27 -46.18
CA ILE A 258 -28.77 -42.69 -46.37
C ILE A 258 -30.01 -43.53 -46.68
N GLY A 259 -31.12 -43.31 -45.98
CA GLY A 259 -32.38 -44.00 -46.22
C GLY A 259 -32.93 -43.74 -47.64
N THR A 260 -32.74 -42.54 -48.17
CA THR A 260 -33.11 -42.19 -49.55
C THR A 260 -32.25 -42.96 -50.57
N ALA A 261 -30.94 -43.03 -50.33
CA ALA A 261 -30.04 -43.83 -51.17
C ALA A 261 -30.36 -45.33 -51.08
N LYS A 262 -30.65 -45.85 -49.88
CA LYS A 262 -31.05 -47.25 -49.66
C LYS A 262 -32.30 -47.61 -50.47
N LYS A 263 -33.35 -46.78 -50.41
CA LYS A 263 -34.58 -46.97 -51.20
C LYS A 263 -34.30 -46.99 -52.71
N ARG A 264 -33.37 -46.15 -53.18
CA ARG A 264 -32.95 -46.09 -54.60
C ARG A 264 -32.28 -47.39 -55.04
N VAL A 265 -31.38 -47.94 -54.23
CA VAL A 265 -30.71 -49.24 -54.51
C VAL A 265 -31.72 -50.39 -54.51
N ILE A 266 -32.66 -50.41 -53.56
CA ILE A 266 -33.69 -51.47 -53.45
C ILE A 266 -34.66 -51.42 -54.64
N SER A 267 -34.97 -50.23 -55.17
CA SER A 267 -35.93 -50.06 -56.27
C SER A 267 -35.43 -50.55 -57.64
N ASP A 268 -34.13 -50.76 -57.81
CA ASP A 268 -33.53 -51.21 -59.07
C ASP A 268 -33.56 -52.75 -59.16
N LYS A 269 -34.30 -53.29 -60.14
CA LYS A 269 -34.58 -54.73 -60.29
C LYS A 269 -33.39 -55.57 -60.80
N LYS A 270 -32.25 -54.97 -61.18
CA LYS A 270 -31.09 -55.73 -61.68
C LYS A 270 -30.22 -56.25 -60.51
N TYR A 271 -30.15 -57.57 -60.34
CA TYR A 271 -29.31 -58.21 -59.32
C TYR A 271 -27.83 -58.20 -59.71
N SER A 272 -26.95 -57.86 -58.77
CA SER A 272 -25.48 -57.93 -58.91
C SER A 272 -24.86 -58.06 -57.51
N GLU A 273 -23.83 -58.89 -57.34
CA GLU A 273 -23.11 -59.06 -56.07
C GLU A 273 -22.57 -57.73 -55.54
N GLN A 274 -22.00 -56.90 -56.42
CA GLN A 274 -21.51 -55.56 -56.06
C GLN A 274 -22.61 -54.64 -55.50
N ARG A 275 -23.88 -54.84 -55.93
CA ARG A 275 -25.02 -54.06 -55.40
C ARG A 275 -25.46 -54.56 -54.03
N LEU A 276 -25.37 -55.87 -53.80
CA LEU A 276 -25.61 -56.46 -52.48
C LEU A 276 -24.60 -55.92 -51.46
N ASP A 277 -23.34 -55.79 -51.86
CA ASP A 277 -22.28 -55.21 -51.02
C ASP A 277 -22.54 -53.74 -50.70
N VAL A 278 -22.90 -52.93 -51.72
CA VAL A 278 -23.27 -51.52 -51.52
C VAL A 278 -24.47 -51.39 -50.59
N LEU A 279 -25.51 -52.21 -50.77
CA LEU A 279 -26.70 -52.21 -49.91
C LEU A 279 -26.37 -52.60 -48.46
N SER A 280 -25.57 -53.66 -48.29
CA SER A 280 -25.12 -54.13 -46.97
C SER A 280 -24.29 -53.07 -46.26
N SER A 281 -23.44 -52.36 -47.01
CA SER A 281 -22.66 -51.24 -46.50
C SER A 281 -23.53 -50.07 -46.05
N LEU A 282 -24.57 -49.72 -46.82
CA LEU A 282 -25.52 -48.67 -46.41
C LEU A 282 -26.31 -49.05 -45.16
N VAL A 283 -26.72 -50.32 -45.02
CA VAL A 283 -27.37 -50.84 -43.80
C VAL A 283 -26.43 -50.78 -42.60
N MET A 284 -25.15 -51.09 -42.80
CA MET A 284 -24.12 -50.97 -41.75
C MET A 284 -23.95 -49.52 -41.28
N ALA A 285 -23.92 -48.55 -42.21
CA ALA A 285 -23.86 -47.14 -41.89
C ALA A 285 -25.11 -46.66 -41.12
N GLU A 286 -26.30 -47.11 -41.51
CA GLU A 286 -27.56 -46.81 -40.83
C GLU A 286 -27.58 -47.36 -39.39
N ASN A 287 -27.19 -48.62 -39.21
CA ASN A 287 -27.11 -49.24 -37.88
C ASN A 287 -26.09 -48.55 -36.96
N ALA A 288 -24.95 -48.13 -37.51
CA ALA A 288 -23.94 -47.40 -36.75
C ALA A 288 -24.44 -46.00 -36.31
N LEU A 289 -25.14 -45.27 -37.20
CA LEU A 289 -25.71 -43.95 -36.93
C LEU A 289 -26.90 -43.97 -35.95
N ASN A 290 -27.64 -45.07 -35.87
CA ASN A 290 -28.81 -45.21 -34.99
C ASN A 290 -28.47 -45.26 -33.48
N GLY A 291 -27.21 -45.38 -33.09
CA GLY A 291 -26.84 -45.21 -31.67
C GLY A 291 -25.85 -44.07 -31.45
N PRO A 292 -25.16 -44.01 -30.30
CA PRO A 292 -24.37 -42.85 -29.92
C PRO A 292 -23.24 -42.57 -30.92
N SER A 293 -22.97 -41.29 -31.18
CA SER A 293 -21.88 -40.84 -32.08
C SER A 293 -20.50 -40.97 -31.42
N THR A 294 -20.07 -42.21 -31.19
CA THR A 294 -18.71 -42.54 -30.73
C THR A 294 -17.71 -42.52 -31.90
N LYS A 295 -16.42 -42.38 -31.60
CA LYS A 295 -15.35 -42.33 -32.61
C LYS A 295 -15.35 -43.56 -33.50
N GLU A 296 -15.52 -44.73 -32.89
CA GLU A 296 -15.52 -46.03 -33.54
C GLU A 296 -16.72 -46.16 -34.48
N ARG A 297 -17.91 -45.71 -34.06
CA ARG A 297 -19.10 -45.73 -34.91
C ARG A 297 -19.00 -44.74 -36.07
N CYS A 298 -18.51 -43.53 -35.82
CA CYS A 298 -18.24 -42.57 -36.89
C CYS A 298 -17.23 -43.12 -37.92
N LEU A 299 -16.19 -43.81 -37.45
CA LEU A 299 -15.22 -44.49 -38.33
C LEU A 299 -15.89 -45.59 -39.16
N VAL A 300 -16.71 -46.45 -38.54
CA VAL A 300 -17.48 -47.48 -39.25
C VAL A 300 -18.39 -46.85 -40.31
N VAL A 301 -19.07 -45.74 -40.01
CA VAL A 301 -19.89 -45.00 -40.99
C VAL A 301 -19.02 -44.49 -42.14
N CYS A 302 -17.86 -43.92 -41.88
CA CYS A 302 -16.95 -43.45 -42.93
C CYS A 302 -16.45 -44.60 -43.83
N LEU A 303 -16.07 -45.74 -43.24
CA LEU A 303 -15.65 -46.94 -43.98
C LEU A 303 -16.81 -47.50 -44.82
N ALA A 304 -17.98 -47.63 -44.20
CA ALA A 304 -19.19 -48.10 -44.86
C ALA A 304 -19.62 -47.18 -46.02
N LEU A 305 -19.50 -45.86 -45.87
CA LEU A 305 -19.79 -44.92 -46.97
C LEU A 305 -18.72 -44.94 -48.06
N SER A 306 -17.47 -45.31 -47.76
CA SER A 306 -16.43 -45.47 -48.78
C SER A 306 -16.78 -46.58 -49.78
N VAL A 307 -17.44 -47.65 -49.32
CA VAL A 307 -18.02 -48.71 -50.19
C VAL A 307 -19.40 -48.30 -50.69
N GLY A 308 -20.23 -47.72 -49.83
CA GLY A 308 -21.64 -47.40 -50.12
C GLY A 308 -21.85 -46.28 -51.14
N THR A 309 -20.80 -45.50 -51.44
CA THR A 309 -20.79 -44.45 -52.48
C THR A 309 -20.34 -44.96 -53.85
N GLN A 310 -19.86 -46.21 -53.94
CA GLN A 310 -19.60 -46.86 -55.22
C GLN A 310 -20.91 -47.00 -56.02
N MET A 311 -20.80 -47.11 -57.34
CA MET A 311 -21.96 -47.17 -58.27
C MET A 311 -22.83 -45.90 -58.35
N LYS A 312 -22.34 -44.73 -57.90
CA LYS A 312 -23.09 -43.45 -57.96
C LYS A 312 -24.49 -43.53 -57.33
N THR A 313 -24.58 -44.22 -56.20
CA THR A 313 -25.79 -44.37 -55.38
C THR A 313 -26.38 -43.04 -54.93
N PHE A 314 -25.51 -42.07 -54.64
CA PHE A 314 -25.87 -40.71 -54.27
C PHE A 314 -25.77 -39.78 -55.48
N LYS A 315 -26.62 -38.76 -55.54
CA LYS A 315 -26.37 -37.60 -56.40
C LYS A 315 -25.21 -36.80 -55.82
N ASP A 316 -24.46 -36.09 -56.66
CA ASP A 316 -23.30 -35.30 -56.21
C ASP A 316 -23.68 -34.26 -55.14
N GLU A 317 -24.83 -33.59 -55.29
CA GLU A 317 -25.36 -32.64 -54.29
C GLU A 317 -25.73 -33.32 -52.96
N GLU A 318 -26.38 -34.49 -53.02
CA GLU A 318 -26.77 -35.26 -51.82
C GLU A 318 -25.52 -35.74 -51.07
N LEU A 319 -24.50 -36.18 -51.81
CA LEU A 319 -23.24 -36.65 -51.25
C LEU A 319 -22.46 -35.52 -50.57
N LEU A 320 -22.39 -34.34 -51.19
CA LEU A 320 -21.74 -33.17 -50.59
C LEU A 320 -22.44 -32.73 -49.30
N ALA A 321 -23.78 -32.72 -49.29
CA ALA A 321 -24.56 -32.41 -48.10
C ALA A 321 -24.32 -33.43 -46.98
N LEU A 322 -24.33 -34.73 -47.30
CA LEU A 322 -24.06 -35.80 -46.34
C LEU A 322 -22.64 -35.70 -45.75
N GLN A 323 -21.63 -35.46 -46.59
CA GLN A 323 -20.26 -35.26 -46.13
C GLN A 323 -20.12 -34.06 -45.19
N LEU A 324 -20.86 -32.98 -45.43
CA LEU A 324 -20.87 -31.82 -44.54
C LEU A 324 -21.51 -32.14 -43.19
N VAL A 325 -22.65 -32.84 -43.18
CA VAL A 325 -23.34 -33.27 -41.95
C VAL A 325 -22.46 -34.19 -41.12
N LEU A 326 -21.82 -35.19 -41.74
CA LEU A 326 -20.92 -36.11 -41.04
C LEU A 326 -19.69 -35.42 -40.48
N LYS A 327 -19.13 -34.42 -41.19
CA LYS A 327 -18.04 -33.58 -40.67
C LYS A 327 -18.48 -32.76 -39.47
N LYS A 328 -19.67 -32.16 -39.50
CA LYS A 328 -20.22 -31.44 -38.33
C LYS A 328 -20.45 -32.39 -37.16
N LEU A 329 -20.96 -33.60 -37.43
CA LEU A 329 -21.20 -34.62 -36.41
C LEU A 329 -19.90 -35.04 -35.72
N ASP A 330 -18.82 -35.29 -36.47
CA ASP A 330 -17.50 -35.59 -35.93
C ASP A 330 -16.96 -34.47 -35.03
N LEU A 331 -17.06 -33.21 -35.48
CA LEU A 331 -16.59 -32.05 -34.73
C LEU A 331 -17.35 -31.84 -33.42
N ILE A 332 -18.68 -32.00 -33.45
CA ILE A 332 -19.54 -31.74 -32.29
C ILE A 332 -19.44 -32.88 -31.28
N SER A 333 -19.33 -34.13 -31.74
CA SER A 333 -19.21 -35.30 -30.86
C SER A 333 -17.94 -35.23 -29.99
N GLU A 334 -16.87 -34.62 -30.51
CA GLU A 334 -15.60 -34.43 -29.79
C GLU A 334 -15.34 -32.98 -29.36
N LEU A 335 -16.38 -32.14 -29.25
CA LEU A 335 -16.22 -30.69 -29.08
C LEU A 335 -15.23 -30.31 -27.95
N ARG A 336 -15.35 -30.94 -26.78
CA ARG A 336 -14.48 -30.64 -25.62
C ARG A 336 -13.02 -31.01 -25.88
N GLU A 337 -12.77 -32.19 -26.43
CA GLU A 337 -11.42 -32.69 -26.77
C GLU A 337 -10.78 -31.80 -27.85
N ARG A 338 -11.55 -31.44 -28.89
CA ARG A 338 -11.09 -30.58 -29.99
C ARG A 338 -10.77 -29.17 -29.49
N VAL A 339 -11.63 -28.56 -28.68
CA VAL A 339 -11.36 -27.23 -28.09
C VAL A 339 -10.09 -27.28 -27.25
N LYS A 340 -9.92 -28.30 -26.40
CA LYS A 340 -8.71 -28.46 -25.58
C LYS A 340 -7.45 -28.63 -26.43
N LEU A 341 -7.50 -29.44 -27.48
CA LEU A 341 -6.37 -29.66 -28.39
C LEU A 341 -5.98 -28.39 -29.16
N GLN A 342 -6.95 -27.64 -29.67
CA GLN A 342 -6.68 -26.44 -30.46
C GLN A 342 -6.20 -25.27 -29.60
N CYS A 343 -6.72 -25.14 -28.38
CA CYS A 343 -6.33 -24.12 -27.43
C CYS A 343 -5.11 -24.52 -26.56
N ASP A 344 -4.47 -25.67 -26.83
CA ASP A 344 -3.26 -26.09 -26.13
C ASP A 344 -2.06 -25.20 -26.49
N CYS A 345 -1.60 -24.47 -25.48
CA CYS A 345 -0.46 -23.57 -25.51
C CYS A 345 0.81 -24.18 -24.88
N SER A 346 0.87 -25.51 -24.71
CA SER A 346 2.06 -26.21 -24.17
C SER A 346 3.37 -25.80 -24.84
N PHE A 347 3.34 -25.49 -26.15
CA PHE A 347 4.48 -25.01 -26.94
C PHE A 347 5.14 -23.74 -26.38
N LEU A 348 4.46 -22.94 -25.55
CA LEU A 348 5.04 -21.75 -24.91
C LEU A 348 6.21 -22.06 -23.98
N TYR A 349 6.32 -23.30 -23.48
CA TYR A 349 7.47 -23.73 -22.67
C TYR A 349 8.82 -23.49 -23.37
N TRP A 350 8.86 -23.68 -24.70
CA TRP A 350 10.06 -23.47 -25.52
C TRP A 350 10.23 -22.01 -25.96
N HIS A 351 9.18 -21.19 -25.82
CA HIS A 351 9.15 -19.78 -26.21
C HIS A 351 9.06 -18.83 -25.00
N ARG A 352 9.33 -19.31 -23.79
CA ARG A 352 9.16 -18.57 -22.52
C ARG A 352 9.91 -17.23 -22.44
N ALA A 353 10.93 -17.02 -23.27
CA ALA A 353 11.62 -15.74 -23.43
C ALA A 353 10.70 -14.59 -23.90
N VAL A 354 9.48 -14.87 -24.38
CA VAL A 354 8.49 -13.84 -24.72
C VAL A 354 7.77 -13.26 -23.49
N PHE A 355 7.75 -13.99 -22.38
CA PHE A 355 6.97 -13.64 -21.18
C PHE A 355 7.40 -12.33 -20.51
N PRO A 356 8.70 -12.01 -20.36
CA PRO A 356 9.15 -10.70 -19.87
C PRO A 356 8.60 -9.52 -20.70
N ILE A 357 8.67 -9.63 -22.03
CA ILE A 357 8.21 -8.58 -22.97
C ILE A 357 6.69 -8.40 -22.86
N TYR A 358 5.97 -9.50 -22.61
CA TYR A 358 4.53 -9.46 -22.37
C TYR A 358 4.18 -8.72 -21.08
N LEU A 359 4.86 -9.03 -19.97
CA LEU A 359 4.62 -8.36 -18.68
C LEU A 359 4.91 -6.86 -18.75
N ASP A 360 5.99 -6.48 -19.43
CA ASP A 360 6.31 -5.07 -19.67
C ASP A 360 5.20 -4.36 -20.47
N ASP A 361 4.61 -5.02 -21.48
CA ASP A 361 3.49 -4.46 -22.26
C ASP A 361 2.21 -4.29 -21.42
N VAL A 362 1.90 -5.27 -20.58
CA VAL A 362 0.74 -5.21 -19.67
C VAL A 362 0.93 -4.14 -18.60
N TYR A 363 2.15 -4.00 -18.07
CA TYR A 363 2.50 -2.95 -17.12
C TYR A 363 2.34 -1.55 -17.73
N ASP A 364 2.74 -1.36 -18.98
CA ASP A 364 2.55 -0.09 -19.69
C ASP A 364 1.07 0.19 -20.00
N ASN A 365 0.24 -0.84 -20.16
CA ASN A 365 -1.19 -0.74 -20.47
C ASN A 365 -2.06 -1.32 -19.34
N ALA A 366 -2.09 -0.66 -18.17
CA ALA A 366 -2.76 -1.15 -16.97
C ALA A 366 -4.26 -1.51 -17.14
N VAL A 367 -4.97 -0.91 -18.12
CA VAL A 367 -6.37 -1.24 -18.45
C VAL A 367 -6.54 -2.72 -18.84
N ASP A 368 -5.48 -3.32 -19.40
CA ASP A 368 -5.49 -4.70 -19.87
C ASP A 368 -5.08 -5.72 -18.80
N ALA A 369 -4.95 -5.31 -17.53
CA ALA A 369 -4.47 -6.15 -16.43
C ALA A 369 -5.26 -7.47 -16.29
N ALA A 370 -6.56 -7.48 -16.60
CA ALA A 370 -7.39 -8.69 -16.54
C ALA A 370 -6.89 -9.82 -17.45
N ARG A 371 -6.21 -9.49 -18.55
CA ARG A 371 -5.71 -10.45 -19.54
C ARG A 371 -4.56 -11.31 -19.03
N LEU A 372 -3.93 -10.94 -17.90
CA LEU A 372 -2.95 -11.79 -17.21
C LEU A 372 -3.48 -13.20 -16.94
N HIS A 373 -4.77 -13.33 -16.61
CA HIS A 373 -5.41 -14.64 -16.39
C HIS A 373 -5.29 -15.55 -17.61
N TYR A 374 -5.43 -15.01 -18.82
CA TYR A 374 -5.32 -15.79 -20.06
C TYR A 374 -3.87 -16.23 -20.29
N MET A 375 -2.89 -15.34 -20.08
CA MET A 375 -1.49 -15.71 -20.25
C MET A 375 -1.04 -16.76 -19.24
N PHE A 376 -1.38 -16.61 -17.96
CA PHE A 376 -1.08 -17.61 -16.94
C PHE A 376 -1.81 -18.94 -17.22
N SER A 377 -3.02 -18.90 -17.77
CA SER A 377 -3.70 -20.11 -18.25
C SER A 377 -2.95 -20.77 -19.42
N ALA A 378 -2.36 -20.00 -20.33
CA ALA A 378 -1.57 -20.52 -21.45
C ALA A 378 -0.24 -21.14 -20.99
N LEU A 379 0.45 -20.51 -20.03
CA LEU A 379 1.67 -21.07 -19.44
C LEU A 379 1.38 -22.38 -18.70
N ARG A 380 0.23 -22.48 -18.04
CA ARG A 380 -0.21 -23.69 -17.32
C ARG A 380 -0.45 -24.90 -18.23
N ASP A 381 -0.64 -24.73 -19.53
CA ASP A 381 -0.82 -25.87 -20.44
C ASP A 381 0.44 -26.73 -20.63
N SER A 382 1.61 -26.19 -20.29
CA SER A 382 2.86 -26.96 -20.31
C SER A 382 2.88 -28.05 -19.23
N VAL A 383 2.13 -27.86 -18.14
CA VAL A 383 2.20 -28.64 -16.90
C VAL A 383 1.76 -30.09 -17.07
N PRO A 384 0.63 -30.41 -17.72
CA PRO A 384 0.25 -31.81 -17.96
C PRO A 384 1.33 -32.58 -18.72
N THR A 385 2.02 -31.95 -19.67
CA THR A 385 3.09 -32.58 -20.45
C THR A 385 4.34 -32.81 -19.59
N MET A 386 4.66 -31.88 -18.69
CA MET A 386 5.77 -31.99 -17.74
C MET A 386 5.57 -33.15 -16.75
N LEU A 387 4.33 -33.42 -16.34
CA LEU A 387 4.01 -34.57 -15.47
C LEU A 387 4.31 -35.93 -16.11
N HIS A 388 4.44 -35.99 -17.44
CA HIS A 388 4.80 -37.21 -18.18
C HIS A 388 6.28 -37.23 -18.60
N ALA A 389 7.10 -36.30 -18.10
CA ALA A 389 8.52 -36.22 -18.42
C ALA A 389 9.28 -37.43 -17.84
N LYS A 390 9.91 -38.24 -18.71
CA LYS A 390 10.71 -39.41 -18.32
C LYS A 390 12.21 -39.17 -18.26
N HIS A 391 12.67 -37.97 -18.61
CA HIS A 391 14.09 -37.64 -18.72
C HIS A 391 14.72 -37.19 -17.39
N MET A 392 13.91 -36.99 -16.34
CA MET A 392 14.36 -36.65 -14.98
C MET A 392 13.89 -37.72 -14.00
N GLU A 393 14.58 -37.82 -12.86
CA GLU A 393 14.25 -38.78 -11.79
C GLU A 393 12.89 -38.51 -11.13
N SER A 394 12.52 -37.23 -11.00
CA SER A 394 11.19 -36.80 -10.55
C SER A 394 10.67 -35.65 -11.41
N CYS A 395 9.40 -35.73 -11.79
CA CYS A 395 8.69 -34.66 -12.47
C CYS A 395 8.57 -33.39 -11.59
N ASP A 396 8.60 -33.54 -10.27
CA ASP A 396 8.45 -32.43 -9.33
C ASP A 396 9.60 -31.43 -9.44
N GLN A 397 10.83 -31.90 -9.68
CA GLN A 397 12.00 -31.02 -9.87
C GLN A 397 11.81 -30.08 -11.08
N LEU A 398 11.26 -30.61 -12.18
CA LEU A 398 10.99 -29.83 -13.38
C LEU A 398 9.87 -28.82 -13.15
N LEU A 399 8.85 -29.19 -12.38
CA LEU A 399 7.74 -28.30 -12.01
C LEU A 399 8.21 -27.16 -11.10
N GLU A 400 9.00 -27.46 -10.06
CA GLU A 400 9.55 -26.46 -9.14
C GLU A 400 10.48 -25.48 -9.86
N SER A 401 11.36 -25.99 -10.73
CA SER A 401 12.25 -25.13 -11.52
C SER A 401 11.47 -24.19 -12.43
N TYR A 402 10.40 -24.67 -13.06
CA TYR A 402 9.60 -23.87 -13.97
C TYR A 402 8.69 -22.88 -13.23
N ASP A 403 8.11 -23.27 -12.09
CA ASP A 403 7.37 -22.34 -11.22
C ASP A 403 8.28 -21.20 -10.74
N LYS A 404 9.48 -21.54 -10.26
CA LYS A 404 10.46 -20.55 -9.83
C LYS A 404 10.87 -19.60 -10.96
N GLU A 405 11.19 -20.11 -12.15
CA GLU A 405 11.57 -19.28 -13.30
C GLU A 405 10.44 -18.29 -13.68
N ILE A 406 9.21 -18.76 -13.78
CA ILE A 406 8.06 -17.89 -14.15
C ILE A 406 7.76 -16.88 -13.05
N MET A 407 7.84 -17.27 -11.78
CA MET A 407 7.61 -16.37 -10.65
C MET A 407 8.71 -15.32 -10.52
N ASP A 408 9.98 -15.67 -10.74
CA ASP A 408 11.09 -14.71 -10.71
C ASP A 408 10.90 -13.64 -11.80
N VAL A 409 10.54 -14.05 -13.02
CA VAL A 409 10.21 -13.12 -14.12
C VAL A 409 8.99 -12.26 -13.78
N PHE A 410 7.95 -12.83 -13.16
CA PHE A 410 6.75 -12.11 -12.76
C PHE A 410 7.03 -11.06 -11.67
N ASN A 411 7.89 -11.40 -10.71
CA ASN A 411 8.33 -10.49 -9.66
C ASN A 411 9.11 -9.33 -10.27
N GLU A 412 10.14 -9.61 -11.08
CA GLU A 412 11.03 -8.59 -11.65
C GLU A 412 10.31 -7.64 -12.61
N HIS A 413 9.50 -8.17 -13.53
CA HIS A 413 8.92 -7.39 -14.61
C HIS A 413 7.58 -6.72 -14.24
N LEU A 414 6.86 -7.22 -13.23
CA LEU A 414 5.56 -6.67 -12.84
C LEU A 414 5.49 -6.28 -11.35
N LEU A 415 5.62 -7.24 -10.42
CA LEU A 415 5.30 -6.97 -9.01
C LEU A 415 6.25 -5.96 -8.37
N ASP A 416 7.55 -6.10 -8.57
CA ASP A 416 8.55 -5.20 -7.99
C ASP A 416 8.48 -3.81 -8.60
N LYS A 417 8.14 -3.70 -9.90
CA LYS A 417 7.90 -2.42 -10.55
C LYS A 417 6.66 -1.73 -9.98
N LEU A 418 5.56 -2.47 -9.79
CA LEU A 418 4.36 -1.95 -9.15
C LEU A 418 4.65 -1.48 -7.72
N CYS A 419 5.35 -2.30 -6.93
CA CYS A 419 5.72 -1.96 -5.55
C CYS A 419 6.52 -0.65 -5.49
N LYS A 420 7.58 -0.52 -6.30
CA LYS A 420 8.46 0.66 -6.33
C LYS A 420 7.75 1.92 -6.82
N GLU A 421 6.93 1.83 -7.88
CA GLU A 421 6.24 3.01 -8.40
C GLU A 421 5.12 3.47 -7.46
N ILE A 422 4.41 2.57 -6.79
CA ILE A 422 3.38 2.95 -5.79
C ILE A 422 4.03 3.56 -4.57
N GLU A 423 5.09 2.95 -4.06
CA GLU A 423 5.87 3.50 -2.94
C GLU A 423 6.40 4.90 -3.27
N LYS A 424 6.92 5.10 -4.49
CA LYS A 424 7.39 6.40 -4.96
C LYS A 424 6.26 7.42 -5.11
N ASP A 425 5.13 7.03 -5.70
CA ASP A 425 3.95 7.90 -5.85
C ASP A 425 3.36 8.32 -4.49
N LEU A 426 3.26 7.39 -3.53
CA LEU A 426 2.85 7.70 -2.15
C LEU A 426 3.83 8.64 -1.46
N ARG A 427 5.14 8.38 -1.57
CA ARG A 427 6.16 9.29 -1.01
C ARG A 427 6.06 10.69 -1.60
N LEU A 428 6.00 10.80 -2.93
CA LEU A 428 5.89 12.08 -3.61
C LEU A 428 4.61 12.83 -3.21
N SER A 429 3.49 12.12 -3.06
CA SER A 429 2.19 12.71 -2.68
C SER A 429 2.23 13.34 -1.28
N VAL A 430 2.82 12.65 -0.29
CA VAL A 430 2.96 13.20 1.07
C VAL A 430 3.95 14.38 1.11
N HIS A 431 5.02 14.31 0.33
CA HIS A 431 6.05 15.36 0.28
C HIS A 431 5.76 16.43 -0.78
N THR A 432 4.52 16.58 -1.25
CA THR A 432 4.13 17.63 -2.21
C THR A 432 4.44 19.04 -1.71
N HIS A 433 4.36 19.25 -0.39
CA HIS A 433 4.71 20.51 0.27
C HIS A 433 6.20 20.88 0.14
N LEU A 434 7.08 19.93 -0.17
CA LEU A 434 8.54 20.15 -0.35
C LEU A 434 8.93 20.65 -1.75
N LYS A 435 7.97 20.93 -2.65
CA LYS A 435 8.22 21.45 -4.02
C LYS A 435 9.31 20.67 -4.77
N LEU A 436 9.21 19.35 -4.80
CA LEU A 436 10.01 18.53 -5.70
C LEU A 436 9.36 18.54 -7.09
N ASP A 437 9.96 19.30 -8.01
CA ASP A 437 9.69 19.47 -9.45
C ASP A 437 8.23 19.35 -9.95
N ASP A 438 7.77 20.37 -10.67
CA ASP A 438 6.51 20.41 -11.44
C ASP A 438 6.40 19.24 -12.44
N ARG A 439 6.04 18.05 -11.94
CA ARG A 439 5.62 16.92 -12.76
C ARG A 439 4.20 17.19 -13.20
N ASN A 440 4.09 18.00 -14.24
CA ASN A 440 2.83 18.25 -14.91
C ASN A 440 2.18 16.89 -15.31
N PRO A 441 1.00 16.53 -14.76
CA PRO A 441 0.30 15.28 -15.04
C PRO A 441 0.05 15.04 -16.54
N PHE A 442 -0.05 16.13 -17.32
CA PHE A 442 -0.26 16.10 -18.76
C PHE A 442 1.02 15.82 -19.57
N LYS A 443 2.21 15.94 -18.96
CA LYS A 443 3.50 15.63 -19.61
C LYS A 443 4.04 14.24 -19.27
N VAL A 444 3.83 13.78 -18.03
CA VAL A 444 4.38 12.49 -17.55
C VAL A 444 3.40 11.33 -17.75
N GLY A 445 2.09 11.63 -17.86
CA GLY A 445 1.03 10.63 -17.96
C GLY A 445 0.80 9.93 -16.61
N MET A 446 -0.41 10.01 -16.07
CA MET A 446 -0.78 9.18 -14.92
C MET A 446 -1.18 7.78 -15.41
N LYS A 447 -0.43 6.75 -14.99
CA LYS A 447 -0.82 5.36 -15.20
C LYS A 447 -1.85 4.97 -14.13
N ASP A 448 -3.05 4.57 -14.54
CA ASP A 448 -4.06 4.09 -13.61
C ASP A 448 -3.78 2.62 -13.21
N LEU A 449 -2.92 2.45 -12.21
CA LEU A 449 -2.50 1.16 -11.69
C LEU A 449 -3.59 0.47 -10.83
N ALA A 450 -4.71 1.14 -10.54
CA ALA A 450 -5.77 0.58 -9.71
C ALA A 450 -6.39 -0.70 -10.31
N HIS A 451 -6.36 -0.81 -11.65
CA HIS A 451 -6.83 -1.99 -12.39
C HIS A 451 -6.11 -3.29 -12.01
N PHE A 452 -4.86 -3.24 -11.52
CA PHE A 452 -4.17 -4.44 -11.04
C PHE A 452 -4.69 -4.93 -9.69
N PHE A 453 -5.28 -4.05 -8.87
CA PHE A 453 -5.76 -4.37 -7.52
C PHE A 453 -7.21 -4.85 -7.48
N SER A 454 -7.97 -4.61 -8.55
CA SER A 454 -9.31 -5.15 -8.73
C SER A 454 -9.32 -6.59 -9.30
N LEU A 455 -8.15 -7.12 -9.65
CA LEU A 455 -8.02 -8.47 -10.18
C LEU A 455 -8.32 -9.54 -9.14
N LYS A 456 -9.02 -10.58 -9.59
CA LYS A 456 -9.19 -11.82 -8.83
C LYS A 456 -7.85 -12.57 -8.71
N PRO A 457 -7.70 -13.47 -7.72
CA PRO A 457 -6.49 -14.26 -7.57
C PRO A 457 -6.19 -15.07 -8.83
N ILE A 458 -4.97 -14.90 -9.36
CA ILE A 458 -4.51 -15.64 -10.52
C ILE A 458 -4.08 -17.03 -10.06
N ARG A 459 -4.65 -18.08 -10.67
CA ARG A 459 -4.26 -19.46 -10.38
C ARG A 459 -3.09 -19.86 -11.27
N PHE A 460 -1.98 -20.24 -10.66
CA PHE A 460 -0.82 -20.83 -11.32
C PHE A 460 -0.39 -22.08 -10.55
N PHE A 461 -0.44 -23.25 -11.18
CA PHE A 461 -0.26 -24.55 -10.51
C PHE A 461 -1.22 -24.76 -9.32
N ASN A 462 -0.62 -24.95 -8.14
CA ASN A 462 -1.23 -25.11 -6.82
C ASN A 462 -1.21 -23.80 -6.03
N ARG A 463 -0.78 -22.68 -6.64
CA ARG A 463 -0.68 -21.37 -6.02
C ARG A 463 -1.78 -20.44 -6.50
N PHE A 464 -2.28 -19.62 -5.58
CA PHE A 464 -3.10 -18.46 -5.89
C PHE A 464 -2.26 -17.21 -5.67
N ILE A 465 -2.07 -16.44 -6.73
CA ILE A 465 -1.28 -15.22 -6.74
C ILE A 465 -2.25 -14.05 -6.58
N HIS A 466 -2.17 -13.35 -5.45
CA HIS A 466 -3.00 -12.19 -5.17
C HIS A 466 -2.14 -10.92 -5.25
N ILE A 467 -2.21 -10.21 -6.38
CA ILE A 467 -1.38 -9.02 -6.64
C ILE A 467 -1.60 -7.95 -5.56
N LYS A 468 -2.87 -7.68 -5.22
CA LYS A 468 -3.25 -6.76 -4.13
C LYS A 468 -2.57 -7.10 -2.80
N ALA A 469 -2.70 -8.36 -2.33
CA ALA A 469 -2.13 -8.78 -1.06
C ALA A 469 -0.59 -8.71 -1.07
N TYR A 470 0.05 -9.04 -2.20
CA TYR A 470 1.51 -8.95 -2.33
C TYR A 470 2.01 -7.50 -2.17
N VAL A 471 1.39 -6.55 -2.89
CA VAL A 471 1.75 -5.13 -2.81
C VAL A 471 1.44 -4.56 -1.42
N THR A 472 0.27 -4.90 -0.84
CA THR A 472 -0.05 -4.52 0.54
C THR A 472 1.00 -5.02 1.52
N HIS A 473 1.39 -6.29 1.45
CA HIS A 473 2.39 -6.87 2.33
C HIS A 473 3.77 -6.21 2.16
N TYR A 474 4.18 -5.92 0.93
CA TYR A 474 5.43 -5.20 0.65
C TYR A 474 5.43 -3.81 1.30
N LEU A 475 4.35 -3.04 1.11
CA LEU A 475 4.24 -1.70 1.68
C LEU A 475 4.14 -1.75 3.21
N ASP A 476 3.37 -2.68 3.79
CA ASP A 476 3.26 -2.87 5.24
C ASP A 476 4.63 -3.17 5.86
N LYS A 477 5.37 -4.13 5.28
CA LYS A 477 6.71 -4.49 5.74
C LYS A 477 7.68 -3.32 5.62
N THR A 478 7.64 -2.61 4.49
CA THR A 478 8.53 -1.47 4.23
C THR A 478 8.25 -0.33 5.18
N PHE A 479 6.98 0.07 5.34
CA PHE A 479 6.59 1.13 6.25
C PHE A 479 6.86 0.75 7.72
N TYR A 480 6.62 -0.51 8.11
CA TYR A 480 6.96 -0.97 9.45
C TYR A 480 8.47 -0.88 9.71
N ASN A 481 9.30 -1.43 8.81
CA ASN A 481 10.76 -1.38 8.95
C ASN A 481 11.29 0.06 8.97
N LEU A 482 10.78 0.93 8.10
CA LEU A 482 11.20 2.34 8.09
C LEU A 482 10.79 3.07 9.37
N THR A 483 9.59 2.80 9.89
CA THR A 483 9.14 3.37 11.17
C THR A 483 10.00 2.86 12.34
N THR A 484 10.47 1.60 12.29
CA THR A 484 11.38 1.07 13.33
C THR A 484 12.76 1.73 13.32
N VAL A 485 13.23 2.21 12.16
CA VAL A 485 14.51 2.91 12.02
C VAL A 485 14.39 4.38 12.42
N ALA A 486 13.29 5.03 12.02
CA ALA A 486 13.01 6.44 12.31
C ALA A 486 11.62 6.57 12.93
N LEU A 487 11.56 6.47 14.27
CA LEU A 487 10.29 6.52 15.01
C LEU A 487 9.54 7.83 14.80
N HIS A 488 10.20 8.95 14.51
CA HIS A 488 9.58 10.27 14.32
C HIS A 488 8.78 10.38 13.01
N ASP A 489 9.09 9.59 11.98
CA ASP A 489 8.43 9.62 10.66
C ASP A 489 7.14 8.77 10.62
N TRP A 490 6.71 8.23 11.77
CA TRP A 490 5.52 7.40 11.87
C TRP A 490 4.26 8.08 11.32
N ALA A 491 4.11 9.40 11.52
CA ALA A 491 2.97 10.17 11.05
C ALA A 491 2.93 10.24 9.53
N THR A 492 4.09 10.48 8.90
CA THR A 492 4.27 10.50 7.45
C THR A 492 3.95 9.14 6.84
N TYR A 493 4.39 8.04 7.46
CA TYR A 493 4.03 6.69 7.00
C TYR A 493 2.55 6.36 7.26
N SER A 494 1.93 6.89 8.31
CA SER A 494 0.49 6.76 8.54
C SER A 494 -0.32 7.48 7.46
N GLU A 495 0.11 8.68 7.04
CA GLU A 495 -0.50 9.38 5.91
C GLU A 495 -0.33 8.61 4.59
N MET A 496 0.85 8.01 4.34
CA MET A 496 1.05 7.14 3.17
C MET A 496 0.10 5.94 3.18
N ARG A 497 -0.18 5.32 4.34
CA ARG A 497 -1.16 4.21 4.47
C ARG A 497 -2.57 4.68 4.14
N ASN A 498 -2.97 5.85 4.63
CA ASN A 498 -4.28 6.44 4.34
C ASN A 498 -4.44 6.74 2.84
N LEU A 499 -3.41 7.32 2.21
CA LEU A 499 -3.39 7.58 0.77
C LEU A 499 -3.42 6.29 -0.05
N ALA A 500 -2.70 5.25 0.37
CA ALA A 500 -2.73 3.93 -0.28
C ALA A 500 -4.14 3.33 -0.24
N THR A 501 -4.83 3.48 0.88
CA THR A 501 -6.22 3.02 1.05
C THR A 501 -7.18 3.81 0.15
N GLN A 502 -7.08 5.14 0.14
CA GLN A 502 -7.98 6.00 -0.64
C GLN A 502 -7.77 5.89 -2.16
N ARG A 503 -6.52 5.86 -2.62
CA ARG A 503 -6.18 5.92 -4.05
C ARG A 503 -6.16 4.55 -4.73
N TYR A 504 -5.71 3.51 -4.02
CA TYR A 504 -5.51 2.17 -4.58
C TYR A 504 -6.41 1.09 -3.94
N GLY A 505 -7.21 1.43 -2.92
CA GLY A 505 -8.06 0.47 -2.21
C GLY A 505 -7.26 -0.55 -1.39
N LEU A 506 -6.01 -0.26 -1.05
CA LEU A 506 -5.11 -1.13 -0.30
C LEU A 506 -5.37 -0.94 1.20
N MET A 507 -6.12 -1.85 1.82
CA MET A 507 -6.29 -1.86 3.28
C MET A 507 -4.99 -2.34 3.92
N MET A 508 -4.31 -1.43 4.62
CA MET A 508 -3.04 -1.67 5.29
C MET A 508 -3.25 -1.86 6.78
N THR A 509 -2.36 -2.59 7.43
CA THR A 509 -2.45 -2.82 8.88
C THR A 509 -2.02 -1.55 9.62
N GLU A 510 -2.58 -1.24 10.79
CA GLU A 510 -2.03 -0.16 11.63
C GLU A 510 -0.70 -0.60 12.25
N ALA A 511 0.27 0.32 12.32
CA ALA A 511 1.55 0.05 12.96
C ALA A 511 1.42 0.16 14.48
N HIS A 512 1.06 -0.93 15.14
CA HIS A 512 1.18 -1.02 16.60
C HIS A 512 2.64 -1.32 16.96
N LEU A 513 3.43 -0.26 17.13
CA LEU A 513 4.73 -0.37 17.79
C LEU A 513 4.47 -0.55 19.30
N PRO A 514 5.12 -1.51 19.98
CA PRO A 514 5.00 -1.66 21.43
C PRO A 514 5.42 -0.34 22.11
N SER A 515 4.45 0.37 22.69
CA SER A 515 4.68 1.64 23.40
C SER A 515 5.26 1.45 24.81
N GLN A 516 5.49 0.21 25.22
CA GLN A 516 5.91 -0.14 26.57
C GLN A 516 7.01 -1.20 26.54
N THR A 517 8.05 -1.00 27.36
CA THR A 517 9.15 -1.93 27.73
C THR A 517 10.51 -1.85 27.01
N LEU A 518 10.98 -0.68 26.61
CA LEU A 518 12.44 -0.45 26.54
C LEU A 518 12.78 0.83 27.31
N GLU A 519 13.50 0.66 28.43
CA GLU A 519 14.20 1.70 29.19
C GLU A 519 15.32 2.35 28.36
N GLN A 520 15.04 2.77 27.13
CA GLN A 520 15.90 3.66 26.37
C GLN A 520 15.39 5.07 26.63
N GLY A 521 16.21 5.85 27.35
CA GLY A 521 15.87 7.20 27.77
C GLY A 521 15.32 8.03 26.62
N LEU A 522 14.20 8.71 26.88
CA LEU A 522 13.62 9.70 25.98
C LEU A 522 14.71 10.68 25.51
N ASP A 523 14.81 10.91 24.20
CA ASP A 523 15.74 11.89 23.65
C ASP A 523 15.35 13.28 24.15
N VAL A 524 16.17 13.82 25.05
CA VAL A 524 15.97 15.12 25.70
C VAL A 524 15.92 16.25 24.66
N LEU A 525 16.60 16.10 23.52
CA LEU A 525 16.56 17.09 22.44
C LEU A 525 15.21 17.08 21.71
N GLU A 526 14.56 15.92 21.59
CA GLU A 526 13.22 15.80 20.98
C GLU A 526 12.13 16.38 21.88
N ILE A 527 12.22 16.16 23.20
CA ILE A 527 11.36 16.82 24.20
C ILE A 527 11.50 18.33 24.12
N MET A 528 12.72 18.85 24.02
CA MET A 528 12.95 20.30 23.96
C MET A 528 12.47 20.90 22.63
N ARG A 529 12.61 20.18 21.52
CA ARG A 529 12.25 20.67 20.17
C ARG A 529 10.74 20.60 19.90
N ASN A 530 10.08 19.58 20.43
CA ASN A 530 8.65 19.31 20.24
C ASN A 530 7.88 19.28 21.55
N ILE A 531 8.21 20.17 22.50
CA ILE A 531 7.63 20.16 23.84
C ILE A 531 6.09 20.25 23.81
N HIS A 532 5.55 20.98 22.84
CA HIS A 532 4.12 21.12 22.60
C HIS A 532 3.43 19.81 22.16
N VAL A 533 4.14 18.91 21.47
CA VAL A 533 3.66 17.58 21.05
C VAL A 533 3.87 16.54 22.14
N PHE A 534 5.02 16.59 22.82
CA PHE A 534 5.31 15.73 23.98
C PHE A 534 4.27 15.95 25.08
N VAL A 535 3.91 17.21 25.33
CA VAL A 535 2.81 17.60 26.23
C VAL A 535 1.44 17.07 25.76
N SER A 536 1.21 16.90 24.45
CA SER A 536 -0.09 16.49 23.91
C SER A 536 -0.29 14.97 23.72
N ARG A 537 0.78 14.16 23.73
CA ARG A 537 0.72 12.73 23.41
C ARG A 537 1.34 11.81 24.45
N TYR A 538 2.21 12.33 25.31
CA TYR A 538 2.70 11.54 26.42
C TYR A 538 1.53 11.37 27.40
N LEU A 539 1.12 10.14 27.65
CA LEU A 539 0.21 9.80 28.74
C LEU A 539 0.96 10.04 30.05
N TYR A 540 1.01 11.32 30.44
CA TYR A 540 1.61 11.74 31.70
C TYR A 540 0.83 11.08 32.81
N ASN A 541 1.48 10.18 33.55
CA ASN A 541 1.06 9.96 34.92
C ASN A 541 1.46 11.22 35.71
N LEU A 542 0.60 12.23 35.67
CA LEU A 542 0.72 13.50 36.40
C LEU A 542 1.07 13.24 37.87
N ASN A 543 0.48 12.20 38.47
CA ASN A 543 0.73 11.82 39.85
C ASN A 543 2.20 11.40 40.07
N ASN A 544 2.81 10.67 39.13
CA ASN A 544 4.23 10.30 39.23
C ASN A 544 5.16 11.51 39.11
N GLN A 545 4.87 12.47 38.21
CA GLN A 545 5.70 13.68 38.04
C GLN A 545 5.56 14.65 39.21
N VAL A 546 4.36 14.78 39.77
CA VAL A 546 4.13 15.55 41.00
C VAL A 546 4.83 14.87 42.18
N ASN A 547 4.87 13.53 42.23
CA ASN A 547 5.64 12.79 43.24
C ASN A 547 7.16 13.00 43.10
N PHE A 548 7.71 12.98 41.88
CA PHE A 548 9.12 13.35 41.65
C PHE A 548 9.41 14.77 42.13
N THR A 549 8.51 15.71 41.85
CA THR A 549 8.63 17.09 42.32
C THR A 549 8.58 17.18 43.84
N TYR A 550 7.68 16.44 44.48
CA TYR A 550 7.59 16.34 45.94
C TYR A 550 8.91 15.83 46.56
N GLN A 551 9.48 14.75 46.01
CA GLN A 551 10.75 14.20 46.48
C GLN A 551 11.92 15.18 46.29
N PHE A 552 11.93 15.91 45.16
CA PHE A 552 12.90 16.96 44.91
C PHE A 552 12.77 18.10 45.92
N LEU A 553 11.56 18.62 46.13
CA LEU A 553 11.26 19.66 47.12
C LEU A 553 11.67 19.22 48.52
N ARG A 554 11.37 17.98 48.93
CA ARG A 554 11.79 17.45 50.23
C ARG A 554 13.31 17.53 50.42
N LYS A 555 14.10 17.13 49.41
CA LYS A 555 15.57 17.23 49.48
C LYS A 555 16.05 18.68 49.55
N LYS A 556 15.43 19.58 48.77
CA LYS A 556 15.81 21.01 48.76
C LYS A 556 15.41 21.72 50.05
N PHE A 557 14.25 21.39 50.61
CA PHE A 557 13.80 21.93 51.87
C PHE A 557 14.63 21.46 53.07
N TYR A 558 15.21 20.26 53.01
CA TYR A 558 16.19 19.82 54.00
C TYR A 558 17.41 20.76 54.03
N ILE A 559 17.98 21.08 52.86
CA ILE A 559 19.10 22.02 52.72
C ILE A 559 18.69 23.44 53.15
N PHE A 560 17.47 23.86 52.79
CA PHE A 560 16.91 25.15 53.21
C PHE A 560 16.83 25.28 54.74
N SER A 561 16.34 24.23 55.42
CA SER A 561 16.24 24.21 56.87
C SER A 561 17.61 24.24 57.54
N GLN A 562 18.58 23.49 57.01
CA GLN A 562 19.97 23.52 57.50
C GLN A 562 20.58 24.92 57.37
N PHE A 563 20.38 25.59 56.25
CA PHE A 563 20.89 26.95 56.02
C PHE A 563 20.32 27.96 57.03
N MET A 564 19.01 27.89 57.31
CA MET A 564 18.36 28.77 58.28
C MET A 564 18.71 28.43 59.74
N TYR A 565 19.16 27.19 60.01
CA TYR A 565 19.58 26.74 61.34
C TYR A 565 21.03 27.13 61.66
N ASP A 566 21.86 27.37 60.63
CA ASP A 566 23.26 27.77 60.78
C ASP A 566 23.40 28.98 61.74
N GLU A 567 24.23 28.84 62.77
CA GLU A 567 24.39 29.85 63.82
C GLU A 567 24.92 31.19 63.29
N HIS A 568 25.70 31.21 62.20
CA HIS A 568 26.17 32.45 61.57
C HIS A 568 25.04 33.22 60.88
N ILE A 569 24.03 32.52 60.35
CA ILE A 569 22.84 33.13 59.72
C ILE A 569 21.80 33.49 60.77
N LYS A 570 21.44 32.53 61.63
CA LYS A 570 20.44 32.68 62.69
C LYS A 570 20.77 33.80 63.68
N SER A 571 22.02 33.90 64.14
CA SER A 571 22.43 34.96 65.08
C SER A 571 22.35 36.36 64.47
N ARG A 572 22.60 36.50 63.17
CA ARG A 572 22.47 37.78 62.44
C ARG A 572 21.02 38.15 62.20
N LEU A 573 20.17 37.18 61.83
CA LEU A 573 18.74 37.41 61.69
C LEU A 573 18.09 37.85 63.01
N ILE A 574 18.45 37.21 64.14
CA ILE A 574 17.94 37.61 65.46
C ILE A 574 18.38 39.04 65.82
N LYS A 575 19.63 39.42 65.51
CA LYS A 575 20.12 40.79 65.72
C LYS A 575 19.34 41.81 64.88
N ASP A 576 19.04 41.47 63.63
CA ASP A 576 18.28 42.35 62.75
C ASP A 576 16.80 42.44 63.16
N ILE A 577 16.19 41.34 63.64
CA ILE A 577 14.83 41.34 64.20
C ILE A 577 14.74 42.24 65.44
N ARG A 578 15.71 42.14 66.36
CA ARG A 578 15.74 43.02 67.55
C ARG A 578 15.89 44.49 67.15
N PHE A 579 16.82 44.77 66.25
CA PHE A 579 17.02 46.12 65.72
C PHE A 579 15.76 46.68 65.07
N PHE A 580 15.06 45.90 64.24
CA PHE A 580 13.81 46.34 63.62
C PHE A 580 12.72 46.61 64.65
N ARG A 581 12.57 45.78 65.69
CA ARG A 581 11.61 46.02 66.77
C ARG A 581 11.92 47.27 67.59
N GLU A 582 13.19 47.54 67.86
CA GLU A 582 13.64 48.70 68.65
C GLU A 582 13.57 50.02 67.86
N THR A 583 13.73 49.97 66.54
CA THR A 583 13.82 51.16 65.67
C THR A 583 12.51 51.44 64.91
N LYS A 584 11.50 50.55 65.02
CA LYS A 584 10.25 50.60 64.22
C LYS A 584 9.55 51.95 64.27
N ASP A 585 9.55 52.60 65.43
CA ASP A 585 8.88 53.89 65.67
C ASP A 585 9.68 55.09 65.13
N GLN A 586 10.99 54.93 64.92
CA GLN A 586 11.90 55.99 64.44
C GLN A 586 12.08 55.97 62.92
N THR A 587 11.91 54.81 62.27
CA THR A 587 12.11 54.63 60.82
C THR A 587 10.81 54.50 60.03
N ASP A 588 9.70 55.07 60.53
CA ASP A 588 8.39 55.05 59.83
C ASP A 588 7.95 53.61 59.47
N GLN A 589 8.24 52.66 60.37
CA GLN A 589 8.01 51.22 60.21
C GLN A 589 8.72 50.56 59.01
N LYS A 590 9.69 51.23 58.36
CA LYS A 590 10.42 50.72 57.21
C LYS A 590 11.71 50.01 57.59
N TYR A 591 12.03 48.91 56.90
CA TYR A 591 13.31 48.22 57.07
C TYR A 591 14.46 48.98 56.36
N PRO A 592 15.55 49.37 57.06
CA PRO A 592 16.61 50.17 56.45
C PRO A 592 17.42 49.40 55.39
N PHE A 593 17.56 49.99 54.20
CA PHE A 593 18.33 49.42 53.09
C PHE A 593 19.81 49.16 53.44
N GLU A 594 20.46 50.10 54.13
CA GLU A 594 21.87 49.95 54.54
C GLU A 594 22.11 48.70 55.38
N ARG A 595 21.09 48.26 56.13
CA ARG A 595 21.18 47.06 56.95
C ARG A 595 21.16 45.79 56.12
N ALA A 596 20.28 45.73 55.11
CA ALA A 596 20.25 44.64 54.14
C ALA A 596 21.59 44.51 53.38
N GLU A 597 22.19 45.64 53.01
CA GLU A 597 23.50 45.66 52.33
C GLU A 597 24.64 45.24 53.26
N LYS A 598 24.65 45.72 54.52
CA LYS A 598 25.60 45.29 55.55
C LYS A 598 25.50 43.79 55.81
N PHE A 599 24.29 43.22 55.79
CA PHE A 599 24.06 41.78 55.93
C PHE A 599 24.70 41.00 54.77
N ASN A 600 24.48 41.42 53.51
CA ASN A 600 25.10 40.82 52.33
C ASN A 600 26.63 40.88 52.37
N ARG A 601 27.20 42.07 52.66
CA ARG A 601 28.66 42.26 52.80
C ARG A 601 29.24 41.41 53.93
N GLY A 602 28.51 41.29 55.04
CA GLY A 602 28.91 40.48 56.19
C GLY A 602 28.92 38.98 55.89
N ILE A 603 28.05 38.48 55.01
CA ILE A 603 28.04 37.06 54.61
C ILE A 603 29.13 36.76 53.57
N ARG A 604 29.42 37.68 52.64
CA ARG A 604 30.55 37.54 51.71
C ARG A 604 31.90 37.36 52.42
N LYS A 605 32.06 37.94 53.62
CA LYS A 605 33.27 37.80 54.45
C LYS A 605 33.44 36.42 55.12
N LEU A 606 32.40 35.58 55.15
CA LEU A 606 32.48 34.24 55.76
C LEU A 606 33.18 33.20 54.89
N GLY A 607 33.45 33.52 53.61
CA GLY A 607 34.13 32.65 52.66
C GLY A 607 33.38 32.58 51.33
N LEU A 608 34.13 32.34 50.25
CA LEU A 608 33.60 32.05 48.92
C LEU A 608 33.86 30.58 48.60
N THR A 609 32.92 29.96 47.90
CA THR A 609 33.06 28.61 47.37
C THR A 609 34.05 28.54 46.20
N PRO A 610 34.51 27.35 45.76
CA PRO A 610 35.47 27.21 44.65
C PRO A 610 35.00 27.89 43.35
N ASP A 611 33.69 27.99 43.15
CA ASP A 611 33.05 28.64 42.01
C ASP A 611 32.85 30.16 42.20
N GLY A 612 33.42 30.75 43.25
CA GLY A 612 33.36 32.18 43.54
C GLY A 612 32.00 32.66 44.08
N GLN A 613 31.13 31.77 44.53
CA GLN A 613 29.79 32.10 45.04
C GLN A 613 29.80 32.25 46.57
N SER A 614 29.09 33.26 47.08
CA SER A 614 28.85 33.42 48.52
C SER A 614 27.76 32.48 49.01
N TYR A 615 27.69 32.25 50.33
CA TYR A 615 26.63 31.45 50.95
C TYR A 615 25.21 31.97 50.62
N LEU A 616 25.03 33.29 50.47
CA LEU A 616 23.76 33.87 50.02
C LEU A 616 23.46 33.61 48.55
N ASP A 617 24.49 33.54 47.69
CA ASP A 617 24.30 33.21 46.28
C ASP A 617 23.82 31.76 46.11
N GLN A 618 24.36 30.84 46.91
CA GLN A 618 23.89 29.46 46.97
C GLN A 618 22.46 29.35 47.51
N PHE A 619 22.12 30.15 48.52
CA PHE A 619 20.76 30.18 49.07
C PHE A 619 19.75 30.78 48.08
N ARG A 620 20.13 31.83 47.34
CA ARG A 620 19.34 32.37 46.23
C ARG A 620 19.10 31.31 45.15
N GLN A 621 20.14 30.59 44.72
CA GLN A 621 20.00 29.49 43.74
C GLN A 621 19.09 28.38 44.26
N LEU A 622 19.16 28.04 45.55
CA LEU A 622 18.26 27.07 46.18
C LEU A 622 16.80 27.53 46.10
N ILE A 623 16.52 28.80 46.41
CA ILE A 623 15.17 29.38 46.31
C ILE A 623 14.71 29.41 44.85
N SER A 624 15.57 29.78 43.91
CA SER A 624 15.26 29.73 42.47
C SER A 624 14.96 28.30 42.00
N GLN A 625 15.70 27.29 42.47
CA GLN A 625 15.42 25.87 42.15
C GLN A 625 14.07 25.40 42.70
N ILE A 626 13.71 25.84 43.91
CA ILE A 626 12.39 25.56 44.51
C ILE A 626 11.30 26.19 43.65
N GLY A 627 11.43 27.47 43.26
CA GLY A 627 10.44 28.13 42.42
C GLY A 627 10.38 27.60 40.98
N ASN A 628 11.51 27.17 40.41
CA ASN A 628 11.54 26.49 39.10
C ASN A 628 10.79 25.15 39.15
N ALA A 629 10.86 24.41 40.26
CA ALA A 629 10.06 23.21 40.45
C ALA A 629 8.55 23.52 40.49
N MET A 630 8.16 24.63 41.13
CA MET A 630 6.77 25.11 41.10
C MET A 630 6.35 25.54 39.68
N GLY A 631 7.25 26.18 38.92
CA GLY A 631 7.05 26.53 37.51
C GLY A 631 6.89 25.30 36.62
N TYR A 632 7.64 24.23 36.87
CA TYR A 632 7.53 22.95 36.18
C TYR A 632 6.16 22.29 36.40
N VAL A 633 5.69 22.22 37.65
CA VAL A 633 4.34 21.70 37.97
C VAL A 633 3.26 22.51 37.25
N ARG A 634 3.42 23.84 37.19
CA ARG A 634 2.49 24.71 36.45
C ARG A 634 2.51 24.44 34.95
N MET A 635 3.69 24.23 34.37
CA MET A 635 3.85 23.93 32.95
C MET A 635 3.17 22.62 32.60
N ILE A 636 3.40 21.56 33.40
CA ILE A 636 2.71 20.27 33.23
C ILE A 636 1.20 20.45 33.32
N ARG A 637 0.72 21.21 34.32
CA ARG A 637 -0.71 21.50 34.47
C ARG A 637 -1.31 22.15 33.22
N SER A 638 -0.69 23.23 32.74
CA SER A 638 -1.14 23.94 31.54
C SER A 638 -1.12 23.04 30.30
N GLY A 639 -0.14 22.13 30.23
CA GLY A 639 -0.06 21.12 29.19
C GLY A 639 -1.16 20.07 29.23
N GLY A 640 -1.44 19.51 30.41
CA GLY A 640 -2.54 18.57 30.63
C GLY A 640 -3.89 19.20 30.32
N LEU A 641 -4.11 20.45 30.75
CA LEU A 641 -5.33 21.20 30.45
C LEU A 641 -5.51 21.47 28.95
N HIS A 642 -4.43 21.80 28.23
CA HIS A 642 -4.49 21.96 26.77
C HIS A 642 -4.86 20.66 26.05
N CYS A 643 -4.33 19.52 26.52
CA CYS A 643 -4.68 18.19 26.00
C CYS A 643 -6.15 17.85 26.25
N CYS A 644 -6.62 18.03 27.50
CA CYS A 644 -8.03 17.81 27.85
C CYS A 644 -8.94 18.75 27.05
N SER A 645 -8.59 20.03 26.92
CA SER A 645 -9.34 21.00 26.11
C SER A 645 -9.38 20.63 24.62
N SER A 646 -8.28 20.09 24.06
CA SER A 646 -8.26 19.61 22.67
C SER A 646 -9.12 18.36 22.47
N ALA A 647 -9.16 17.46 23.45
CA ALA A 647 -10.00 16.26 23.43
C ALA A 647 -11.49 16.60 23.61
N ILE A 648 -11.80 17.58 24.47
CA ILE A 648 -13.16 18.01 24.84
C ILE A 648 -13.77 18.97 23.79
N ARG A 649 -13.01 19.45 22.81
CA ARG A 649 -13.49 20.38 21.76
C ARG A 649 -14.76 19.91 21.02
N PHE A 650 -15.04 18.61 21.03
CA PHE A 650 -16.21 18.01 20.39
C PHE A 650 -17.42 17.83 21.32
N VAL A 651 -17.27 18.14 22.62
CA VAL A 651 -18.34 18.13 23.61
C VAL A 651 -18.97 19.54 23.66
N PRO A 652 -20.27 19.69 23.31
CA PRO A 652 -20.91 21.00 23.18
C PRO A 652 -21.05 21.76 24.51
N ASP A 653 -21.35 21.02 25.60
CA ASP A 653 -21.54 21.57 26.94
C ASP A 653 -20.85 20.66 27.97
N LEU A 654 -20.04 21.25 28.84
CA LEU A 654 -19.31 20.58 29.90
C LEU A 654 -20.11 20.50 31.20
N GLU A 655 -21.17 21.30 31.33
CA GLU A 655 -22.05 21.36 32.50
C GLU A 655 -23.27 20.44 32.33
N ASP A 656 -23.64 20.09 31.10
CA ASP A 656 -24.76 19.21 30.75
C ASP A 656 -24.36 18.12 29.74
N ILE A 657 -23.61 17.11 30.22
CA ILE A 657 -23.23 15.95 29.41
C ILE A 657 -24.35 14.91 29.47
N VAL A 658 -25.03 14.71 28.34
CA VAL A 658 -26.08 13.70 28.19
C VAL A 658 -25.50 12.29 28.35
N ASN A 659 -26.15 11.43 29.13
CA ASN A 659 -25.74 10.04 29.34
C ASN A 659 -26.03 9.21 28.08
N PHE A 660 -24.98 8.79 27.36
CA PHE A 660 -25.13 8.03 26.12
C PHE A 660 -25.58 6.58 26.39
N GLU A 661 -25.21 5.99 27.52
CA GLU A 661 -25.63 4.64 27.89
C GLU A 661 -27.17 4.54 28.04
N GLU A 662 -27.81 5.54 28.64
CA GLU A 662 -29.27 5.60 28.79
C GLU A 662 -29.98 5.75 27.44
N LEU A 663 -29.50 6.64 26.57
CA LEU A 663 -30.07 6.83 25.23
C LEU A 663 -29.97 5.57 24.35
N VAL A 664 -28.84 4.85 24.43
CA VAL A 664 -28.61 3.62 23.66
C VAL A 664 -29.48 2.46 24.17
N LYS A 665 -29.81 2.46 25.48
CA LYS A 665 -30.77 1.52 26.07
C LYS A 665 -32.21 1.85 25.69
N GLU A 666 -32.60 3.12 25.63
CA GLU A 666 -33.93 3.57 25.21
C GLU A 666 -34.23 3.24 23.74
N GLU A 667 -33.23 3.36 22.86
CA GLU A 667 -33.35 3.03 21.43
C GLU A 667 -33.20 1.52 21.12
N GLY A 668 -32.95 0.66 22.12
CA GLY A 668 -32.89 -0.79 21.95
C GLY A 668 -31.73 -1.29 21.08
N LEU A 669 -30.58 -0.60 21.09
CA LEU A 669 -29.40 -0.95 20.30
C LEU A 669 -28.63 -2.16 20.91
N SER A 670 -27.75 -2.77 20.09
CA SER A 670 -26.98 -3.98 20.44
C SER A 670 -26.13 -3.84 21.71
N GLU A 671 -25.87 -4.96 22.39
CA GLU A 671 -25.08 -5.01 23.64
C GLU A 671 -23.66 -4.44 23.48
N GLU A 672 -23.04 -4.61 22.31
CA GLU A 672 -21.72 -4.07 22.00
C GLU A 672 -21.73 -2.53 21.98
N THR A 673 -22.83 -1.94 21.49
CA THR A 673 -23.01 -0.49 21.43
C THR A 673 -23.27 0.07 22.82
N GLN A 674 -24.02 -0.65 23.67
CA GLN A 674 -24.23 -0.27 25.07
C GLN A 674 -22.92 -0.29 25.86
N LYS A 675 -22.08 -1.31 25.66
CA LYS A 675 -20.74 -1.35 26.28
C LYS A 675 -19.85 -0.21 25.80
N ALA A 676 -19.86 0.09 24.50
CA ALA A 676 -19.10 1.21 23.95
C ALA A 676 -19.59 2.57 24.50
N ALA A 677 -20.90 2.75 24.66
CA ALA A 677 -21.50 3.94 25.25
C ALA A 677 -21.11 4.11 26.73
N SER A 678 -21.16 3.03 27.53
CA SER A 678 -20.72 3.04 28.93
C SER A 678 -19.25 3.43 29.09
N VAL A 679 -18.38 2.91 28.20
CA VAL A 679 -16.96 3.30 28.16
C VAL A 679 -16.80 4.77 27.77
N LEU A 680 -17.57 5.24 26.79
CA LEU A 680 -17.56 6.64 26.38
C LEU A 680 -17.97 7.58 27.53
N ASP A 681 -19.06 7.27 28.23
CA ASP A 681 -19.53 8.06 29.37
C ASP A 681 -18.52 8.08 30.51
N SER A 682 -17.86 6.94 30.79
CA SER A 682 -16.76 6.88 31.76
C SER A 682 -15.59 7.78 31.35
N VAL A 683 -15.18 7.74 30.07
CA VAL A 683 -14.07 8.56 29.56
C VAL A 683 -14.44 10.05 29.58
N LEU A 684 -15.69 10.40 29.25
CA LEU A 684 -16.18 11.78 29.34
C LEU A 684 -16.22 12.26 30.79
N GLY A 685 -16.67 11.43 31.73
CA GLY A 685 -16.61 11.72 33.17
C GLY A 685 -15.18 11.95 33.68
N ASP A 686 -14.24 11.11 33.24
CA ASP A 686 -12.81 11.26 33.57
C ASP A 686 -12.23 12.55 32.97
N LEU A 687 -12.57 12.90 31.73
CA LEU A 687 -12.08 14.13 31.09
C LEU A 687 -12.63 15.39 31.75
N THR A 688 -13.90 15.38 32.17
CA THR A 688 -14.55 16.51 32.85
C THR A 688 -14.03 16.70 34.27
N SER A 689 -13.86 15.62 35.03
CA SER A 689 -13.26 15.67 36.38
C SER A 689 -11.81 16.15 36.32
N ASN A 690 -10.99 15.63 35.41
CA ASN A 690 -9.60 16.07 35.23
C ASN A 690 -9.48 17.54 34.77
N SER A 691 -10.48 18.05 34.04
CA SER A 691 -10.57 19.47 33.66
C SER A 691 -10.85 20.37 34.89
N ALA A 692 -11.73 19.93 35.79
CA ALA A 692 -12.14 20.67 37.00
C ALA A 692 -11.13 20.57 38.16
N GLU A 693 -10.47 19.43 38.37
CA GLU A 693 -9.53 19.16 39.47
C GLU A 693 -8.13 19.78 39.27
N GLY A 694 -7.84 20.31 38.08
CA GLY A 694 -6.52 20.85 37.72
C GLY A 694 -5.99 22.00 38.59
N THR A 695 -6.80 22.58 39.47
CA THR A 695 -6.47 23.75 40.30
C THR A 695 -5.77 23.44 41.62
N GLU A 696 -5.77 22.20 42.12
CA GLU A 696 -5.38 21.91 43.52
C GLU A 696 -3.91 21.47 43.76
N TYR A 697 -3.08 21.26 42.74
CA TYR A 697 -1.71 20.77 42.95
C TYR A 697 -0.85 21.67 43.84
N PHE A 698 -1.00 23.00 43.72
CA PHE A 698 -0.33 23.95 44.61
C PHE A 698 -0.83 23.85 46.06
N LYS A 699 -2.14 23.65 46.24
CA LYS A 699 -2.79 23.47 47.55
C LYS A 699 -2.33 22.16 48.19
N MET A 700 -2.26 21.07 47.43
CA MET A 700 -1.73 19.80 47.91
C MET A 700 -0.26 19.94 48.34
N LEU A 701 0.60 20.55 47.52
CA LEU A 701 2.01 20.73 47.88
C LEU A 701 2.21 21.66 49.09
N VAL A 702 1.42 22.72 49.23
CA VAL A 702 1.45 23.57 50.44
C VAL A 702 0.91 22.78 51.65
N GLY A 703 -0.21 22.07 51.50
CA GLY A 703 -0.88 21.32 52.56
C GLY A 703 -0.05 20.16 53.12
N VAL A 704 0.73 19.48 52.28
CA VAL A 704 1.61 18.38 52.72
C VAL A 704 2.81 18.90 53.52
N PHE A 705 3.42 20.01 53.11
CA PHE A 705 4.61 20.53 53.81
C PHE A 705 4.27 21.48 54.98
N ALA A 706 3.16 22.21 54.97
CA ALA A 706 2.87 23.22 55.98
C ALA A 706 2.86 22.71 57.44
N PRO A 707 2.25 21.54 57.77
CA PRO A 707 2.22 21.04 59.15
C PRO A 707 3.62 20.76 59.72
N GLU A 708 4.50 20.18 58.91
CA GLU A 708 5.86 19.82 59.30
C GLU A 708 6.74 21.07 59.54
N PHE A 709 6.62 22.06 58.65
CA PHE A 709 7.43 23.29 58.68
C PHE A 709 6.95 24.29 59.74
N ARG A 710 5.67 24.26 60.12
CA ARG A 710 5.09 25.09 61.19
C ARG A 710 5.20 24.45 62.58
N SER A 711 5.72 23.23 62.68
CA SER A 711 5.91 22.51 63.94
C SER A 711 6.89 23.25 64.88
N ALA A 712 6.74 23.02 66.19
CA ALA A 712 7.58 23.63 67.22
C ALA A 712 9.09 23.27 67.08
N LYS A 713 9.42 22.20 66.34
CA LYS A 713 10.81 21.78 66.09
C LYS A 713 11.55 22.70 65.12
N ASN A 714 10.82 23.43 64.27
CA ASN A 714 11.37 24.27 63.19
C ASN A 714 11.24 25.77 63.47
N MET A 715 11.46 26.21 64.72
CA MET A 715 11.28 27.63 65.09
C MET A 715 12.20 28.59 64.31
N HIS A 716 13.38 28.14 63.89
CA HIS A 716 14.33 28.97 63.13
C HIS A 716 13.76 29.42 61.78
N LEU A 717 12.81 28.68 61.21
CA LEU A 717 12.15 29.02 59.95
C LEU A 717 11.19 30.21 60.09
N ARG A 718 10.72 30.52 61.31
CA ARG A 718 9.85 31.69 61.59
C ARG A 718 10.51 33.04 61.26
N ASN A 719 11.83 33.04 61.12
CA ASN A 719 12.62 34.24 60.84
C ASN A 719 12.91 34.44 59.33
N PHE A 720 12.36 33.60 58.44
CA PHE A 720 12.66 33.68 57.01
C PHE A 720 12.26 35.02 56.37
N TYR A 721 11.12 35.62 56.74
CA TYR A 721 10.73 36.94 56.21
C TYR A 721 11.81 38.02 56.35
N MET A 722 12.69 37.90 57.36
CA MET A 722 13.77 38.85 57.63
C MET A 722 15.00 38.66 56.73
N ILE A 723 15.20 37.48 56.14
CA ILE A 723 16.29 37.22 55.19
C ILE A 723 15.92 37.61 53.75
N VAL A 724 14.64 37.84 53.47
CA VAL A 724 14.14 38.24 52.15
C VAL A 724 14.72 39.58 51.68
N PRO A 725 14.75 40.67 52.49
CA PRO A 725 15.34 41.94 52.04
C PRO A 725 16.81 41.83 51.59
N PRO A 726 17.75 41.24 52.37
CA PRO A 726 19.11 40.99 51.90
C PRO A 726 19.18 40.12 50.64
N LEU A 727 18.33 39.09 50.53
CA LEU A 727 18.25 38.22 49.35
C LEU A 727 17.79 38.95 48.09
N THR A 728 16.84 39.88 48.19
CA THR A 728 16.41 40.69 47.03
C THR A 728 17.53 41.60 46.53
N VAL A 729 18.35 42.16 47.42
CA VAL A 729 19.54 42.93 47.04
C VAL A 729 20.56 42.04 46.31
N ASN A 730 20.80 40.83 46.85
CA ASN A 730 21.70 39.86 46.21
C ASN A 730 21.18 39.42 44.83
N PHE A 731 19.87 39.23 44.69
CA PHE A 731 19.23 38.88 43.42
C PHE A 731 19.37 39.99 42.38
N VAL A 732 19.12 41.25 42.73
CA VAL A 732 19.23 42.37 41.78
C VAL A 732 20.68 42.55 41.30
N GLU A 733 21.66 42.46 42.20
CA GLU A 733 23.09 42.49 41.82
C GLU A 733 23.44 41.36 40.83
N HIS A 734 22.93 40.15 41.08
CA HIS A 734 23.13 39.01 40.18
C HIS A 734 22.40 39.18 38.84
N SER A 735 21.15 39.65 38.83
CA SER A 735 20.35 39.88 37.62
C SER A 735 21.06 40.84 36.67
N ILE A 736 21.56 41.97 37.20
CA ILE A 736 22.32 42.95 36.43
C ILE A 736 23.61 42.33 35.87
N SER A 737 24.35 41.58 36.68
CA SER A 737 25.56 40.87 36.22
C SER A 737 25.26 39.86 35.11
N CYS A 738 24.14 39.14 35.18
CA CYS A 738 23.70 38.21 34.13
C CYS A 738 23.31 38.94 32.84
N LYS A 739 22.60 40.07 32.94
CA LYS A 739 22.21 40.88 31.77
C LYS A 739 23.43 41.52 31.10
N GLU A 740 24.43 41.98 31.85
CA GLU A 740 25.69 42.48 31.29
C GLU A 740 26.49 41.39 30.55
N LYS A 741 26.43 40.14 31.00
CA LYS A 741 27.09 39.00 30.35
C LYS A 741 26.44 38.61 29.02
N LEU A 742 25.18 38.94 28.77
CA LEU A 742 24.51 38.69 27.47
C LEU A 742 25.21 39.42 26.31
N ASN A 743 25.82 40.58 26.60
CA ASN A 743 26.53 41.40 25.62
C ASN A 743 27.99 40.95 25.38
N LYS A 744 28.47 39.91 26.08
CA LYS A 744 29.84 39.39 25.96
C LYS A 744 29.90 38.13 25.08
N LYS A 745 31.03 37.92 24.38
CA LYS A 745 31.23 36.74 23.50
C LYS A 745 31.13 35.39 24.24
N ASN A 746 31.42 35.35 25.54
CA ASN A 746 31.26 34.15 26.36
C ASN A 746 29.92 34.19 27.11
N LYS A 747 28.94 33.42 26.64
CA LYS A 747 27.54 33.41 27.14
C LYS A 747 27.32 32.49 28.36
N GLY A 748 28.38 31.88 28.92
CA GLY A 748 28.28 31.04 30.11
C GLY A 748 27.71 31.83 31.31
N GLY A 749 26.55 31.41 31.82
CA GLY A 749 25.87 32.06 32.95
C GLY A 749 25.10 33.34 32.60
N ALA A 750 24.86 33.61 31.32
CA ALA A 750 24.00 34.71 30.89
C ALA A 750 22.52 34.26 30.94
N ALA A 751 21.70 35.01 31.66
CA ALA A 751 20.27 34.75 31.81
C ALA A 751 19.48 36.04 31.55
N PHE A 752 18.38 35.94 30.80
CA PHE A 752 17.54 37.07 30.44
C PHE A 752 16.47 37.35 31.53
N THR A 753 15.87 36.30 32.09
CA THR A 753 14.87 36.34 33.16
C THR A 753 15.12 35.24 34.21
N ASP A 754 14.74 35.48 35.46
CA ASP A 754 14.83 34.52 36.58
C ASP A 754 13.56 34.61 37.45
N ASP A 755 12.45 34.11 36.90
CA ASP A 755 11.14 34.10 37.57
C ASP A 755 11.07 33.07 38.71
N GLY A 756 11.98 32.08 38.68
CA GLY A 756 12.09 31.04 39.69
C GLY A 756 12.35 31.59 41.08
N PHE A 757 13.18 32.63 41.20
CA PHE A 757 13.44 33.26 42.50
C PHE A 757 12.17 33.86 43.12
N ALA A 758 11.42 34.66 42.35
CA ALA A 758 10.19 35.30 42.83
C ALA A 758 9.11 34.27 43.20
N MET A 759 8.93 33.23 42.38
CA MET A 759 8.02 32.11 42.67
C MET A 759 8.44 31.33 43.93
N GLY A 760 9.74 31.11 44.12
CA GLY A 760 10.28 30.41 45.30
C GLY A 760 10.05 31.20 46.59
N VAL A 761 10.34 32.50 46.61
CA VAL A 761 10.07 33.37 47.77
C VAL A 761 8.58 33.41 48.10
N ALA A 762 7.72 33.57 47.09
CA ALA A 762 6.27 33.57 47.30
C ALA A 762 5.77 32.24 47.89
N TYR A 763 6.26 31.10 47.39
CA TYR A 763 5.89 29.77 47.88
C TYR A 763 6.33 29.53 49.33
N ILE A 764 7.56 29.93 49.69
CA ILE A 764 8.09 29.74 51.04
C ILE A 764 7.40 30.65 52.05
N LEU A 765 7.13 31.92 51.71
CA LEU A 765 6.31 32.82 52.54
C LEU A 765 4.89 32.25 52.73
N LYS A 766 4.34 31.66 51.66
CA LYS A 766 3.21 30.70 51.62
C LYS A 766 3.23 29.69 52.75
N LEU A 767 4.20 28.81 52.61
CA LEU A 767 4.39 27.61 53.42
C LEU A 767 4.50 27.95 54.91
N LEU A 768 5.25 29.00 55.23
CA LEU A 768 5.53 29.44 56.60
C LEU A 768 4.53 30.42 57.19
N ASP A 769 3.56 30.88 56.40
CA ASP A 769 2.52 31.85 56.78
C ASP A 769 3.06 33.23 57.20
N GLN A 770 4.06 33.74 56.47
CA GLN A 770 4.83 34.94 56.86
C GLN A 770 4.54 36.19 56.01
N TYR A 771 3.39 36.22 55.32
CA TYR A 771 3.09 37.35 54.43
C TYR A 771 2.88 38.66 55.19
N LEU A 772 2.21 38.62 56.33
CA LEU A 772 1.92 39.81 57.13
C LEU A 772 3.22 40.38 57.73
N GLU A 773 4.09 39.52 58.25
CA GLU A 773 5.37 39.91 58.80
C GLU A 773 6.29 40.51 57.73
N PHE A 774 6.31 39.94 56.52
CA PHE A 774 7.07 40.51 55.41
C PHE A 774 6.51 41.86 54.95
N ASP A 775 5.18 41.98 54.79
CA ASP A 775 4.53 43.22 54.37
C ASP A 775 4.76 44.34 55.41
N SER A 776 4.86 44.00 56.70
CA SER A 776 5.17 44.95 57.79
C SER A 776 6.56 45.59 57.72
N LEU A 777 7.47 45.06 56.90
CA LEU A 777 8.81 45.63 56.70
C LEU A 777 8.82 46.82 55.74
N HIS A 778 7.73 47.03 54.97
CA HIS A 778 7.62 48.05 53.92
C HIS A 778 8.86 48.12 52.99
N TRP A 779 9.49 46.97 52.72
CA TRP A 779 10.83 46.88 52.12
C TRP A 779 10.94 47.56 50.75
N PHE A 780 10.03 47.26 49.83
CA PHE A 780 10.06 47.84 48.48
C PHE A 780 9.77 49.35 48.47
N GLN A 781 9.08 49.87 49.49
CA GLN A 781 8.92 51.32 49.66
C GLN A 781 10.23 51.95 50.15
N ALA A 782 10.91 51.33 51.13
CA ALA A 782 12.21 51.77 51.63
C ALA A 782 13.29 51.78 50.52
N VAL A 783 13.28 50.78 49.64
CA VAL A 783 14.18 50.70 48.48
C VAL A 783 13.91 51.83 47.49
N ARG A 784 12.64 52.06 47.11
CA ARG A 784 12.26 53.14 46.19
C ARG A 784 12.64 54.52 46.73
N GLU A 785 12.34 54.79 48.00
CA GLU A 785 12.68 56.07 48.64
C GLU A 785 14.20 56.32 48.67
N LYS A 786 15.01 55.29 48.93
CA LYS A 786 16.47 55.40 48.90
C LYS A 786 16.98 55.76 47.49
N TYR A 787 16.64 54.96 46.48
CA TYR A 787 17.15 55.17 45.13
C TYR A 787 16.63 56.47 44.50
N MET A 788 15.39 56.87 44.78
CA MET A 788 14.89 58.19 44.38
C MET A 788 15.64 59.34 45.06
N LYS A 789 15.97 59.20 46.36
CA LYS A 789 16.74 60.22 47.09
C LYS A 789 18.18 60.35 46.56
N GLU A 790 18.85 59.22 46.28
CA GLU A 790 20.19 59.21 45.67
C GLU A 790 20.16 59.75 44.23
N MET A 791 19.16 59.37 43.43
CA MET A 791 18.99 59.90 42.07
C MET A 791 18.74 61.41 42.08
N ASN A 792 17.89 61.91 42.98
CA ASN A 792 17.64 63.35 43.14
C ASN A 792 18.88 64.11 43.62
N ALA A 793 19.74 63.49 44.44
CA ALA A 793 21.02 64.09 44.84
C ALA A 793 21.98 64.21 43.66
N VAL A 794 22.11 63.16 42.84
CA VAL A 794 22.93 63.16 41.62
C VAL A 794 22.43 64.18 40.59
N VAL A 795 21.12 64.32 40.42
CA VAL A 795 20.52 65.33 39.53
C VAL A 795 20.74 66.76 40.05
N LYS A 796 20.66 66.98 41.37
CA LYS A 796 20.98 68.28 41.98
C LYS A 796 22.46 68.63 41.79
N GLU A 797 23.37 67.68 41.98
CA GLU A 797 24.81 67.89 41.74
C GLU A 797 25.14 68.09 40.25
N GLN A 798 24.46 67.39 39.33
CA GLN A 798 24.58 67.59 37.88
C GLN A 798 24.16 69.00 37.46
N ASN A 799 23.06 69.52 38.04
CA ASN A 799 22.59 70.87 37.77
C ASN A 799 23.52 71.96 38.32
N VAL A 800 24.29 71.66 39.37
CA VAL A 800 25.30 72.59 39.92
C VAL A 800 26.58 72.56 39.08
N GLN A 801 27.01 71.39 38.61
CA GLN A 801 28.26 71.19 37.86
C GLN A 801 28.16 71.41 36.36
N SER A 802 26.95 71.47 35.78
CA SER A 802 26.74 71.94 34.39
C SER A 802 27.30 73.36 34.17
N THR A 803 27.39 74.15 35.23
CA THR A 803 28.00 75.48 35.26
C THR A 803 29.55 75.47 35.20
N SER A 804 30.21 74.33 35.48
CA SER A 804 31.66 74.21 35.69
C SER A 804 32.45 73.61 34.52
N GLN A 805 31.82 73.28 33.38
CA GLN A 805 32.46 72.74 32.16
C GLN A 805 33.39 71.52 32.34
N ASP A 806 33.23 70.70 33.39
CA ASP A 806 34.04 69.49 33.58
C ASP A 806 33.36 68.27 32.94
N GLU A 807 33.65 68.05 31.65
CA GLU A 807 32.96 67.09 30.78
C GLU A 807 33.12 65.63 31.26
N LYS A 808 34.29 65.28 31.82
CA LYS A 808 34.56 63.93 32.37
C LYS A 808 33.74 63.65 33.63
N LEU A 809 33.56 64.66 34.46
CA LEU A 809 32.79 64.54 35.68
C LEU A 809 31.30 64.41 35.37
N LEU A 810 30.80 65.21 34.40
CA LEU A 810 29.43 65.10 33.88
C LEU A 810 29.14 63.72 33.27
N GLN A 811 30.10 63.14 32.53
CA GLN A 811 30.01 61.77 32.00
C GLN A 811 29.95 60.73 33.13
N THR A 812 30.76 60.87 34.18
CA THR A 812 30.76 59.96 35.34
C THR A 812 29.44 60.02 36.10
N MET A 813 28.84 61.20 36.23
CA MET A 813 27.53 61.37 36.87
C MET A 813 26.40 60.80 36.01
N ASN A 814 26.43 60.98 34.69
CA ASN A 814 25.47 60.36 33.78
C ASN A 814 25.52 58.82 33.84
N LEU A 815 26.72 58.23 33.95
CA LEU A 815 26.89 56.79 34.16
C LEU A 815 26.34 56.34 35.52
N THR A 816 26.54 57.16 36.56
CA THR A 816 26.03 56.88 37.91
C THR A 816 24.51 56.96 37.96
N GLN A 817 23.90 57.96 37.33
CA GLN A 817 22.45 58.10 37.19
C GLN A 817 21.84 56.92 36.43
N LYS A 818 22.41 56.55 35.27
CA LYS A 818 21.98 55.37 34.50
C LYS A 818 22.09 54.09 35.32
N ARG A 819 23.14 53.94 36.13
CA ARG A 819 23.29 52.78 37.02
C ARG A 819 22.20 52.76 38.08
N LEU A 820 21.91 53.87 38.76
CA LEU A 820 20.86 53.92 39.77
C LEU A 820 19.47 53.61 39.19
N ASP A 821 19.20 54.11 37.97
CA ASP A 821 17.96 53.84 37.23
C ASP A 821 17.80 52.35 36.89
N ILE A 822 18.86 51.69 36.42
CA ILE A 822 18.86 50.23 36.18
C ILE A 822 18.56 49.45 37.47
N TYR A 823 19.16 49.82 38.60
CA TYR A 823 18.90 49.15 39.88
C TYR A 823 17.44 49.33 40.31
N LEU A 824 16.91 50.55 40.22
CA LEU A 824 15.50 50.84 40.55
C LEU A 824 14.55 50.01 39.67
N GLN A 825 14.80 49.98 38.35
CA GLN A 825 14.01 49.21 37.39
C GLN A 825 14.02 47.70 37.72
N GLU A 826 15.18 47.12 38.05
CA GLU A 826 15.25 45.70 38.43
C GLU A 826 14.50 45.40 39.75
N PHE A 827 14.55 46.31 40.73
CA PHE A 827 13.77 46.15 41.96
C PHE A 827 12.26 46.25 41.71
N GLU A 828 11.82 47.12 40.79
CA GLU A 828 10.41 47.22 40.38
C GLU A 828 9.95 45.96 39.63
N LEU A 829 10.76 45.46 38.70
CA LEU A 829 10.50 44.18 38.01
C LEU A 829 10.39 43.01 38.99
N LEU A 830 11.26 42.96 40.00
CA LEU A 830 11.17 41.95 41.06
C LEU A 830 9.91 42.11 41.91
N HIS A 831 9.53 43.35 42.25
CA HIS A 831 8.29 43.63 42.99
C HIS A 831 7.06 43.17 42.22
N PHE A 832 6.97 43.47 40.92
CA PHE A 832 5.88 43.00 40.07
C PHE A 832 5.86 41.47 39.97
N SER A 833 7.02 40.85 39.72
CA SER A 833 7.15 39.40 39.62
C SER A 833 6.75 38.70 40.92
N LEU A 834 7.16 39.22 42.08
CA LEU A 834 6.78 38.68 43.38
C LEU A 834 5.30 38.91 43.67
N SER A 835 4.74 40.07 43.34
CA SER A 835 3.32 40.36 43.50
C SER A 835 2.46 39.43 42.65
N SER A 836 2.84 39.21 41.39
CA SER A 836 2.21 38.22 40.50
C SER A 836 2.38 36.80 41.03
N ALA A 837 3.55 36.44 41.55
CA ALA A 837 3.81 35.13 42.13
C ALA A 837 2.91 34.83 43.35
N ARG A 838 2.65 35.85 44.19
CA ARG A 838 1.75 35.73 45.36
C ARG A 838 0.31 35.42 44.96
N ILE A 839 -0.16 35.87 43.80
CA ILE A 839 -1.52 35.61 43.33
C ILE A 839 -1.77 34.10 43.17
N PHE A 840 -0.77 33.33 42.70
CA PHE A 840 -0.89 31.87 42.56
C PHE A 840 -1.14 31.13 43.88
N PHE A 841 -0.79 31.75 45.02
CA PHE A 841 -0.96 31.17 46.35
C PHE A 841 -2.04 31.89 47.19
N ARG A 842 -2.68 32.93 46.62
CA ARG A 842 -3.77 33.71 47.22
C ARG A 842 -5.16 33.32 46.75
N ALA A 843 -5.28 32.49 45.71
CA ALA A 843 -6.55 32.15 45.05
C ALA A 843 -7.57 31.35 45.90
N ASP A 844 -7.45 31.40 47.23
CA ASP A 844 -8.39 30.88 48.22
C ASP A 844 -8.46 31.84 49.42
N LYS A 845 -9.00 33.04 49.21
CA LYS A 845 -9.97 33.55 50.17
C LYS A 845 -11.29 33.50 49.44
N THR A 846 -12.15 32.56 49.81
CA THR A 846 -13.56 32.58 49.42
C THR A 846 -14.09 34.00 49.61
N ALA A 847 -14.92 34.51 48.70
CA ALA A 847 -15.49 35.86 48.74
C ALA A 847 -16.08 36.27 50.12
N ALA A 848 -16.43 35.29 50.97
CA ALA A 848 -16.84 35.45 52.37
C ALA A 848 -15.76 36.02 53.33
N GLU A 849 -14.48 35.72 53.14
CA GLU A 849 -13.40 36.22 54.01
C GLU A 849 -12.92 37.62 53.61
N GLU A 850 -13.00 37.98 52.31
CA GLU A 850 -12.77 39.37 51.87
C GLU A 850 -13.89 40.32 52.34
N THR A 851 -15.12 39.80 52.54
CA THR A 851 -16.18 40.57 53.18
C THR A 851 -15.97 40.71 54.69
N GLN A 852 -15.37 39.70 55.35
CA GLN A 852 -15.04 39.75 56.77
C GLN A 852 -13.88 40.73 57.04
N GLU A 853 -12.82 40.74 56.24
CA GLU A 853 -11.73 41.73 56.37
C GLU A 853 -12.16 43.17 56.04
N LYS A 854 -13.15 43.35 55.16
CA LYS A 854 -13.79 44.66 54.96
C LYS A 854 -14.63 45.08 56.16
N LYS A 855 -15.40 44.15 56.76
CA LYS A 855 -16.14 44.41 57.99
C LYS A 855 -15.24 44.74 59.18
N ASP A 856 -14.15 44.00 59.36
CA ASP A 856 -13.21 44.22 60.47
C ASP A 856 -12.43 45.54 60.28
N LYS A 857 -12.16 45.94 59.02
CA LYS A 857 -11.62 47.28 58.70
C LYS A 857 -12.64 48.38 58.96
N ASP A 858 -13.90 48.19 58.61
CA ASP A 858 -14.99 49.16 58.82
C ASP A 858 -15.37 49.32 60.31
N GLU A 859 -15.22 48.26 61.12
CA GLU A 859 -15.39 48.33 62.58
C GLU A 859 -14.20 49.02 63.27
N ALA A 860 -12.98 48.84 62.76
CA ALA A 860 -11.80 49.55 63.26
C ALA A 860 -11.83 51.07 62.95
N THR A 861 -12.39 51.49 61.81
CA THR A 861 -12.61 52.92 61.51
C THR A 861 -13.76 53.54 62.30
N LYS A 862 -14.78 52.75 62.68
CA LYS A 862 -15.89 53.24 63.52
C LYS A 862 -15.53 53.41 65.00
N ALA A 863 -14.51 52.71 65.50
CA ALA A 863 -14.04 52.85 66.88
C ALA A 863 -13.11 54.07 67.11
N GLY A 864 -12.65 54.75 66.05
CA GLY A 864 -11.66 55.84 66.11
C GLY A 864 -12.20 57.26 65.86
N GLY A 865 -13.50 57.45 65.66
CA GLY A 865 -14.06 58.72 65.17
C GLY A 865 -15.31 59.18 65.91
N SER A 866 -15.19 59.50 67.20
CA SER A 866 -16.21 60.23 67.96
C SER A 866 -15.68 61.58 68.42
N SER A 867 -15.68 62.58 67.54
CA SER A 867 -15.87 63.98 67.92
C SER A 867 -16.09 64.85 66.68
N ASP A 868 -17.11 65.67 66.79
CA ASP A 868 -17.44 66.87 66.01
C ASP A 868 -18.36 66.76 64.78
N SER A 869 -19.58 67.19 65.08
CA SER A 869 -20.73 67.51 64.25
C SER A 869 -20.54 68.78 63.41
N SER A 870 -20.91 68.73 62.12
CA SER A 870 -21.83 69.70 61.49
C SER A 870 -22.02 69.39 59.99
N THR A 871 -23.23 68.99 59.62
CA THR A 871 -23.83 68.98 58.26
C THR A 871 -23.86 70.38 57.61
N PRO A 872 -23.85 70.51 56.26
CA PRO A 872 -25.09 70.36 55.46
C PRO A 872 -24.98 69.66 54.08
N THR A 873 -26.03 68.88 53.83
CA THR A 873 -26.82 68.61 52.59
C THR A 873 -26.43 69.23 51.23
N GLU A 874 -26.38 68.38 50.18
CA GLU A 874 -27.26 68.36 48.96
C GLU A 874 -26.66 67.42 47.87
N ALA A 875 -27.39 66.42 47.37
CA ALA A 875 -28.08 66.34 46.05
C ALA A 875 -27.13 66.32 44.82
N ALA A 876 -27.27 65.56 43.73
CA ALA A 876 -28.16 64.52 43.23
C ALA A 876 -27.57 64.02 41.87
N SER A 877 -28.04 62.86 41.41
CA SER A 877 -28.17 62.42 40.00
C SER A 877 -27.01 62.56 39.01
N LYS A 878 -26.39 61.43 38.65
CA LYS A 878 -26.65 60.66 37.41
C LYS A 878 -25.90 59.34 37.40
#